data_AF-A0A1B8GGW8-F1
#
_entry.id   AF-A0A1B8GGW8-F1
#
_cell.length_a   1.000
_cell.length_b   1.000
_cell.length_c   1.000
_cell.angle_alpha   90.00
_cell.angle_beta   90.00
_cell.angle_gamma   90.00
#
_symmetry.space_group_name_H-M   'P 1'
#
loop_
_entity.id
_entity.type
_entity.pdbx_description
1 polymer ?
#
loop_
_entity_poly.entity_id
_entity_poly.type
_entity_poly.pdbx_seq_one_letter_code
_entity_poly.pdbx_strand_id
1 'polypeptide(L)'
;MASRNPRRTSILFEAFRLGGAKALSEIYAAHGAVRNAKPVAFPNDMMWWDDERVETTVDRAYVESHLRPEEILRLDQQLGFGDGLTDDTYFEWIVTKAKRIFLILVDIGVPDQIFGAVDDSWDDDDLPLQLDQVVRLQLRRKKDERLDRKFFERQFTYLMRHLKPEENLVYEDVEIVPLEPLDRRNVGTQASPIHSNVDKVCIPGRPDDIFIRRRISLGDGPGQVTEADFLSGIERMRARSNQHVVSLWASYIQQSAGYLLLTPIHEWTLTSVLTTLPPSMKILAKRDRRVLVLDWMHCLADAVASLHNLGLAHGQIKPSNIFLDMDNKIFLGDVDVFGLDPVNQFDQENYDYGAPELSTHIHTEPDEPQRLINRMRRRSSATSPEPSPRRLFPPSPPASPSRTNIITTTLYLPTPTAPPSPAGDPIKGDIYSLGCIYLELLTLLMKRSSRTFSRHRASKPSTPPTRSAPRADCSFHHNAAEVETWVSSLAKDARKKEDRLFRGITHLLNLTLRMLSPHPMDRPSARFCEERVYEILTNNAGVGGTHCGSARMWRVVDGLVEVARGVPGVGGDTPGGGRGQSWLTGRGGSRSGSASQSGSKSSGSGPMGRGQGGRPKARPWKAPIYSDTGGNNDRQTGRKAQLSNITAAKTVADIIRSCLGPKAMLKMLLDPMGGIVLTNDGHAILREIEVSHPAAKSMIELSRTQDEEVGDGTTTVIILAGEILAQAVPQLERNIHPVVIISAFKRALADAIQIIEEISLPVDIDDDEAMYKLISSSIGTKFVSRWSELMCNLALKAVRTVTHEIGNGKKEVDIKRYARVEKVPGGEIEDSRVLDGVMLNKDITHPKMRRRIENPRIVLLDCSLEYKKGESQTNIEISKEEDWNRILQIEEEQVKAMCDAVLALKPDLVITEKGVSDLAQHYLLKGNVTALRRVRKSDNNRIARATGATIVNRVDDLTEDDVGLLCGLFEIEKIGDEYFTFLTKCREPKACTILLRGPSKDILNEIDRNLADAMAVARNVMFHPRLAPGGGATEMAVSVRLSQLAKGVEGVQQWPYRAVADAMEVIPRTLVQNAGQSPVRVLTELRAKQAEGGSSWGIDGETGKLVDMKEYGVWEPEAVKLQSIKTAIESACLLLRVDDICSAKAARMGGPGGGGGGEE
;
A
#
# COMPACT_ATOMS: atom_id res chain seq x y z
N MET A 1 63.99 5.36 -2.77
CA MET A 1 63.74 4.10 -3.52
C MET A 1 62.27 4.13 -3.94
N ALA A 2 61.96 4.58 -5.15
CA ALA A 2 61.75 3.76 -6.37
C ALA A 2 60.64 2.70 -6.16
N SER A 3 59.58 2.53 -6.97
CA SER A 3 59.17 3.07 -8.27
C SER A 3 57.76 2.55 -8.65
N ARG A 4 56.99 3.36 -9.41
CA ARG A 4 55.99 3.02 -10.47
C ARG A 4 54.70 2.23 -10.15
N ASN A 5 53.54 2.91 -10.24
CA ASN A 5 52.59 2.78 -11.36
C ASN A 5 51.39 3.78 -11.23
N PRO A 6 51.12 4.67 -12.21
CA PRO A 6 49.91 5.51 -12.25
C PRO A 6 48.94 5.02 -13.32
N ARG A 7 47.88 4.30 -12.94
CA ARG A 7 46.69 4.06 -13.79
C ARG A 7 45.46 3.86 -12.92
N ARG A 8 44.87 4.94 -12.40
CA ARG A 8 43.48 4.96 -11.90
C ARG A 8 42.99 6.38 -11.59
N THR A 9 43.26 7.34 -12.46
CA THR A 9 42.76 8.72 -12.33
C THR A 9 42.50 9.38 -13.69
N SER A 10 41.87 8.66 -14.63
CA SER A 10 41.46 9.24 -15.92
C SER A 10 40.12 8.75 -16.48
N ILE A 11 39.30 8.02 -15.73
CA ILE A 11 37.98 7.54 -16.23
C ILE A 11 36.81 8.42 -15.75
N LEU A 12 37.02 9.30 -14.76
CA LEU A 12 35.97 10.17 -14.21
C LEU A 12 35.94 11.59 -14.80
N PHE A 13 36.89 11.97 -15.66
CA PHE A 13 36.98 13.32 -16.22
C PHE A 13 36.59 13.43 -17.71
N GLU A 14 36.35 12.30 -18.38
CA GLU A 14 36.04 12.27 -19.82
C GLU A 14 34.54 12.00 -20.11
N ALA A 15 33.76 11.65 -19.08
CA ALA A 15 32.31 11.45 -19.18
C ALA A 15 31.47 12.75 -19.17
N PHE A 16 32.09 13.90 -18.90
CA PHE A 16 31.39 15.19 -18.76
C PHE A 16 31.39 16.06 -20.03
N ARG A 17 31.95 15.59 -21.15
CA ARG A 17 32.13 16.41 -22.37
C ARG A 17 31.35 15.99 -23.61
N LEU A 18 30.57 14.91 -23.59
CA LEU A 18 29.85 14.43 -24.77
C LEU A 18 28.43 13.95 -24.45
N GLY A 19 27.45 14.74 -24.90
CA GLY A 19 26.20 14.22 -25.45
C GLY A 19 25.03 14.01 -24.49
N GLY A 20 24.10 14.98 -24.50
CA GLY A 20 22.77 14.92 -23.88
C GLY A 20 21.81 13.93 -24.53
N ALA A 21 22.17 12.65 -24.60
CA ALA A 21 21.29 11.57 -25.09
C ALA A 21 21.25 10.34 -24.16
N LYS A 22 22.19 10.18 -23.21
CA LYS A 22 22.22 9.05 -22.26
C LYS A 22 21.26 9.19 -21.07
N ALA A 23 20.89 10.41 -20.70
CA ALA A 23 19.97 10.65 -19.58
C ALA A 23 18.53 10.19 -19.86
N LEU A 24 18.16 9.98 -21.12
CA LEU A 24 16.83 9.45 -21.47
C LEU A 24 16.79 7.92 -21.46
N SER A 25 17.86 7.22 -21.84
CA SER A 25 17.87 5.74 -21.83
C SER A 25 17.86 5.15 -20.41
N GLU A 26 18.51 5.80 -19.44
CA GLU A 26 18.53 5.33 -18.04
C GLU A 26 17.21 5.58 -17.29
N ILE A 27 16.44 6.61 -17.70
CA ILE A 27 15.09 6.87 -17.14
C ILE A 27 14.07 5.84 -17.65
N TYR A 28 14.24 5.33 -18.88
CA TYR A 28 13.36 4.30 -19.46
C TYR A 28 13.76 2.86 -19.12
N ALA A 29 15.02 2.58 -18.79
CA ALA A 29 15.47 1.25 -18.33
C ALA A 29 14.88 0.85 -16.96
N ALA A 30 14.50 1.82 -16.12
CA ALA A 30 13.88 1.56 -14.82
C ALA A 30 12.41 1.07 -14.90
N HIS A 31 11.79 1.08 -16.10
CA HIS A 31 10.38 0.72 -16.30
C HIS A 31 10.19 -0.58 -17.11
N GLY A 32 11.27 -1.30 -17.42
CA GLY A 32 11.26 -2.62 -18.10
C GLY A 32 11.76 -3.76 -17.19
N ALA A 33 11.45 -3.70 -15.89
CA ALA A 33 12.13 -4.48 -14.86
C ALA A 33 11.81 -6.00 -14.83
N VAL A 34 10.87 -6.51 -15.64
CA VAL A 34 10.55 -7.96 -15.62
C VAL A 34 11.35 -8.75 -16.66
N ARG A 35 11.72 -8.18 -17.82
CA ARG A 35 12.56 -8.87 -18.82
C ARG A 35 14.05 -8.92 -18.47
N ASN A 36 14.49 -8.09 -17.51
CA ASN A 36 15.89 -8.04 -17.06
C ASN A 36 16.02 -8.24 -15.54
N ALA A 37 15.07 -8.95 -14.93
CA ALA A 37 15.25 -9.44 -13.57
C ALA A 37 16.36 -10.51 -13.62
N LYS A 38 17.58 -10.16 -13.22
CA LYS A 38 18.57 -11.17 -12.88
C LYS A 38 17.95 -12.08 -11.81
N PRO A 39 17.98 -13.42 -11.97
CA PRO A 39 17.49 -14.32 -10.93
C PRO A 39 18.17 -13.96 -9.62
N VAL A 40 17.37 -13.76 -8.57
CA VAL A 40 17.86 -13.46 -7.24
C VAL A 40 18.66 -14.67 -6.77
N ALA A 41 19.97 -14.48 -6.55
CA ALA A 41 20.85 -15.53 -6.08
C ALA A 41 20.25 -16.22 -4.84
N PHE A 42 20.03 -17.52 -4.94
CA PHE A 42 19.61 -18.34 -3.80
C PHE A 42 20.66 -18.22 -2.68
N PRO A 43 20.27 -18.21 -1.39
CA PRO A 43 21.23 -18.15 -0.27
C PRO A 43 22.11 -19.40 -0.09
N ASN A 44 22.08 -20.33 -1.05
CA ASN A 44 23.09 -21.34 -1.31
C ASN A 44 23.22 -21.33 -2.84
N ASP A 45 24.44 -21.24 -3.38
CA ASP A 45 24.69 -21.48 -4.81
C ASP A 45 24.26 -22.92 -5.14
N MET A 46 22.96 -23.14 -5.38
CA MET A 46 22.46 -24.39 -5.90
C MET A 46 22.81 -24.38 -7.38
N MET A 47 24.04 -24.78 -7.64
CA MET A 47 24.65 -24.82 -8.96
C MET A 47 23.96 -25.95 -9.73
N TRP A 48 23.06 -25.61 -10.63
CA TRP A 48 22.37 -26.57 -11.49
C TRP A 48 23.38 -27.31 -12.38
N TRP A 49 23.33 -28.64 -12.38
CA TRP A 49 24.16 -29.54 -13.19
C TRP A 49 23.34 -30.07 -14.36
N ASP A 50 23.18 -29.24 -15.39
CA ASP A 50 22.67 -29.65 -16.69
C ASP A 50 23.70 -30.49 -17.46
N ASP A 51 23.23 -31.30 -18.41
CA ASP A 51 24.09 -32.23 -19.15
C ASP A 51 25.27 -31.51 -19.84
N GLU A 52 25.02 -30.34 -20.42
CA GLU A 52 26.05 -29.51 -21.06
C GLU A 52 27.11 -29.02 -20.07
N ARG A 53 26.70 -28.73 -18.83
CA ARG A 53 27.62 -28.32 -17.76
C ARG A 53 28.40 -29.48 -17.18
N VAL A 54 27.78 -30.63 -16.99
CA VAL A 54 28.46 -31.85 -16.54
C VAL A 54 29.55 -32.22 -17.55
N GLU A 55 29.26 -32.12 -18.85
CA GLU A 55 30.24 -32.37 -19.91
C GLU A 55 31.39 -31.36 -19.94
N THR A 56 31.11 -30.06 -19.73
CA THR A 56 32.13 -29.01 -19.76
C THR A 56 32.97 -28.91 -18.49
N THR A 57 32.42 -29.31 -17.33
CA THR A 57 33.12 -29.15 -16.03
C THR A 57 34.11 -30.28 -15.78
N VAL A 58 33.81 -31.51 -16.20
CA VAL A 58 34.70 -32.66 -16.00
C VAL A 58 35.75 -32.69 -17.12
N ASP A 59 36.72 -31.78 -17.03
CA ASP A 59 37.91 -31.76 -17.87
C ASP A 59 39.14 -32.31 -17.12
N ARG A 60 40.24 -32.53 -17.85
CA ARG A 60 41.47 -33.10 -17.26
C ARG A 60 42.03 -32.25 -16.12
N ALA A 61 42.00 -30.92 -16.27
CA ALA A 61 42.50 -29.99 -15.27
C ALA A 61 41.65 -30.05 -13.98
N TYR A 62 40.34 -30.22 -14.12
CA TYR A 62 39.40 -30.33 -13.01
C TYR A 62 39.61 -31.62 -12.22
N VAL A 63 39.75 -32.76 -12.90
CA VAL A 63 40.03 -34.06 -12.27
C VAL A 63 41.37 -34.04 -11.54
N GLU A 64 42.42 -33.50 -12.17
CA GLU A 64 43.77 -33.39 -11.56
C GLU A 64 43.78 -32.47 -10.33
N SER A 65 42.97 -31.41 -10.32
CA SER A 65 42.93 -30.45 -9.19
C SER A 65 42.31 -31.01 -7.90
N HIS A 66 41.49 -32.07 -7.99
CA HIS A 66 40.77 -32.65 -6.85
C HIS A 66 41.39 -33.96 -6.34
N LEU A 67 42.44 -34.47 -6.99
CA LEU A 67 43.14 -35.71 -6.63
C LEU A 67 44.52 -35.43 -6.03
N ARG A 68 45.07 -36.38 -5.26
CA ARG A 68 46.42 -36.25 -4.69
C ARG A 68 47.50 -36.50 -5.74
N PRO A 69 48.72 -35.94 -5.60
CA PRO A 69 49.81 -36.16 -6.56
C PRO A 69 50.14 -37.62 -6.87
N GLU A 70 49.97 -38.52 -5.90
CA GLU A 70 50.17 -39.98 -6.08
C GLU A 70 49.04 -40.64 -6.90
N GLU A 71 47.83 -40.09 -6.83
CA GLU A 71 46.63 -40.58 -7.52
C GLU A 71 46.53 -40.03 -8.95
N ILE A 72 47.10 -38.84 -9.20
CA ILE A 72 47.21 -38.27 -10.55
C ILE A 72 48.02 -39.20 -11.47
N LEU A 73 49.07 -39.83 -10.94
CA LEU A 73 49.85 -40.83 -11.69
C LEU A 73 49.06 -42.10 -12.03
N ARG A 74 47.96 -42.36 -11.32
CA ARG A 74 47.07 -43.51 -11.56
C ARG A 74 46.06 -43.25 -12.67
N LEU A 75 45.78 -41.99 -13.01
CA LEU A 75 44.88 -41.60 -14.10
C LEU A 75 45.37 -42.09 -15.48
N ASP A 76 46.68 -42.07 -15.70
CA ASP A 76 47.31 -42.50 -16.96
C ASP A 76 47.61 -44.02 -17.00
N GLN A 77 47.22 -44.77 -15.96
CA GLN A 77 47.32 -46.24 -15.97
C GLN A 77 46.15 -46.86 -16.73
N GLN A 78 46.41 -48.04 -17.31
CA GLN A 78 45.36 -48.86 -17.91
C GLN A 78 44.45 -49.43 -16.81
N LEU A 79 43.18 -49.61 -17.14
CA LEU A 79 42.17 -50.15 -16.24
C LEU A 79 42.58 -51.54 -15.72
N GLY A 80 42.41 -51.77 -14.41
CA GLY A 80 42.81 -53.02 -13.76
C GLY A 80 41.91 -54.22 -14.04
N PHE A 81 40.74 -54.01 -14.64
CA PHE A 81 39.76 -55.05 -15.00
C PHE A 81 39.65 -55.18 -16.53
N GLY A 82 39.32 -56.38 -17.00
CA GLY A 82 39.16 -56.65 -18.45
C GLY A 82 40.30 -57.41 -19.12
N ASP A 83 41.30 -57.90 -18.37
CA ASP A 83 42.30 -58.90 -18.82
C ASP A 83 42.97 -58.56 -20.19
N GLY A 84 43.18 -57.26 -20.47
CA GLY A 84 43.80 -56.77 -21.71
C GLY A 84 42.86 -56.58 -22.91
N LEU A 85 41.55 -56.54 -22.71
CA LEU A 85 40.53 -56.35 -23.78
C LEU A 85 40.19 -54.87 -24.07
N THR A 86 40.64 -53.93 -23.24
CA THR A 86 40.40 -52.48 -23.40
C THR A 86 41.70 -51.71 -23.18
N ASP A 87 42.05 -50.82 -24.12
CA ASP A 87 43.22 -49.94 -24.02
C ASP A 87 42.93 -48.64 -23.24
N ASP A 88 41.69 -48.46 -22.76
CA ASP A 88 41.23 -47.25 -22.08
C ASP A 88 41.99 -47.01 -20.77
N THR A 89 42.35 -45.75 -20.54
CA THR A 89 42.93 -45.29 -19.27
C THR A 89 41.85 -45.01 -18.23
N TYR A 90 42.23 -44.99 -16.94
CA TYR A 90 41.31 -44.56 -15.87
C TYR A 90 40.74 -43.15 -16.15
N PHE A 91 41.54 -42.26 -16.73
CA PHE A 91 41.07 -40.93 -17.13
C PHE A 91 39.99 -40.97 -18.22
N GLU A 92 40.21 -41.74 -19.29
CA GLU A 92 39.25 -41.88 -20.39
C GLU A 92 37.93 -42.48 -19.91
N TRP A 93 37.96 -43.46 -19.01
CA TRP A 93 36.75 -44.03 -18.42
C TRP A 93 35.96 -43.01 -17.61
N ILE A 94 36.63 -42.20 -16.77
CA ILE A 94 35.96 -41.18 -15.95
C ILE A 94 35.26 -40.14 -16.83
N VAL A 95 35.90 -39.69 -17.91
CA VAL A 95 35.33 -38.66 -18.80
C VAL A 95 34.25 -39.23 -19.73
N THR A 96 34.34 -40.50 -20.13
CA THR A 96 33.37 -41.09 -21.07
C THR A 96 32.17 -41.70 -20.38
N LYS A 97 32.34 -42.27 -19.18
CA LYS A 97 31.34 -43.14 -18.54
C LYS A 97 30.99 -42.81 -17.09
N ALA A 98 31.82 -42.07 -16.34
CA ALA A 98 31.60 -41.87 -14.90
C ALA A 98 31.71 -40.39 -14.45
N LYS A 99 31.27 -39.45 -15.29
CA LYS A 99 31.32 -38.01 -15.03
C LYS A 99 30.45 -37.62 -13.85
N ARG A 100 29.20 -38.10 -13.81
CA ARG A 100 28.22 -37.77 -12.75
C ARG A 100 28.63 -38.41 -11.44
N ILE A 101 29.06 -39.68 -11.45
CA ILE A 101 29.60 -40.35 -10.26
C ILE A 101 30.79 -39.58 -9.69
N PHE A 102 31.75 -39.16 -10.52
CA PHE A 102 32.90 -38.39 -10.07
C PHE A 102 32.51 -37.06 -9.42
N LEU A 103 31.58 -36.31 -10.02
CA LEU A 103 31.10 -35.04 -9.44
C LEU A 103 30.41 -35.23 -8.09
N ILE A 104 29.60 -36.29 -7.94
CA ILE A 104 28.96 -36.64 -6.67
C ILE A 104 30.01 -36.95 -5.59
N LEU A 105 31.05 -37.71 -5.93
CA LEU A 105 32.15 -38.04 -5.00
C LEU A 105 32.94 -36.80 -4.57
N VAL A 106 33.17 -35.86 -5.49
CA VAL A 106 33.83 -34.57 -5.19
C VAL A 106 33.00 -33.74 -4.21
N ASP A 107 31.68 -33.62 -4.42
CA ASP A 107 30.78 -32.84 -3.56
C ASP A 107 30.66 -33.42 -2.12
N ILE A 108 30.76 -34.75 -1.98
CA ILE A 108 30.76 -35.42 -0.68
C ILE A 108 32.14 -35.34 0.02
N GLY A 109 33.19 -34.94 -0.73
CA GLY A 109 34.55 -34.77 -0.23
C GLY A 109 35.37 -36.07 -0.20
N VAL A 110 35.07 -37.02 -1.09
CA VAL A 110 35.78 -38.30 -1.24
C VAL A 110 36.11 -38.62 -2.72
N PRO A 111 36.78 -37.71 -3.45
CA PRO A 111 37.08 -37.89 -4.88
C PRO A 111 37.97 -39.12 -5.16
N ASP A 112 38.81 -39.50 -4.21
CA ASP A 112 39.76 -40.61 -4.27
C ASP A 112 39.10 -42.00 -4.41
N GLN A 113 37.80 -42.12 -4.12
CA GLN A 113 37.07 -43.40 -4.28
C GLN A 113 36.64 -43.70 -5.72
N ILE A 114 36.85 -42.78 -6.66
CA ILE A 114 36.49 -43.01 -8.06
C ILE A 114 37.21 -44.23 -8.66
N PHE A 115 38.46 -44.48 -8.27
CA PHE A 115 39.22 -45.64 -8.75
C PHE A 115 38.61 -46.96 -8.27
N GLY A 116 38.06 -47.00 -7.05
CA GLY A 116 37.36 -48.18 -6.54
C GLY A 116 36.04 -48.41 -7.25
N ALA A 117 35.28 -47.34 -7.50
CA ALA A 117 34.03 -47.42 -8.26
C ALA A 117 34.28 -47.90 -9.71
N VAL A 118 35.36 -47.42 -10.35
CA VAL A 118 35.76 -47.85 -11.68
C VAL A 118 36.27 -49.30 -11.67
N ASP A 119 37.08 -49.70 -10.68
CA ASP A 119 37.56 -51.09 -10.54
C ASP A 119 36.41 -52.10 -10.36
N ASP A 120 35.30 -51.67 -9.74
CA ASP A 120 34.06 -52.44 -9.59
C ASP A 120 33.08 -52.27 -10.78
N SER A 121 33.49 -51.58 -11.85
CA SER A 121 32.76 -51.33 -13.09
C SER A 121 31.47 -50.50 -12.96
N TRP A 122 31.37 -49.59 -11.99
CA TRP A 122 30.25 -48.66 -11.90
C TRP A 122 30.36 -47.52 -12.93
N ASP A 123 29.25 -47.20 -13.60
CA ASP A 123 29.16 -46.10 -14.55
C ASP A 123 27.92 -45.19 -14.31
N ASP A 124 27.86 -44.07 -15.03
CA ASP A 124 26.77 -43.09 -14.92
C ASP A 124 25.41 -43.67 -15.39
N ASP A 125 25.40 -44.77 -16.15
CA ASP A 125 24.17 -45.45 -16.58
C ASP A 125 23.56 -46.29 -15.44
N ASP A 126 24.35 -46.67 -14.43
CA ASP A 126 23.88 -47.35 -13.21
C ASP A 126 23.11 -46.43 -12.24
N LEU A 127 23.17 -45.10 -12.44
CA LEU A 127 22.44 -44.13 -11.63
C LEU A 127 20.96 -44.05 -12.05
N PRO A 128 19.98 -43.94 -11.12
CA PRO A 128 20.13 -43.76 -9.68
C PRO A 128 20.31 -45.08 -8.90
N LEU A 129 21.25 -45.10 -7.96
CA LEU A 129 21.51 -46.23 -7.07
C LEU A 129 20.56 -46.20 -5.86
N GLN A 130 19.99 -47.35 -5.52
CA GLN A 130 19.25 -47.51 -4.26
C GLN A 130 20.19 -47.50 -3.06
N LEU A 131 19.69 -47.11 -1.88
CA LEU A 131 20.51 -47.01 -0.66
C LEU A 131 21.31 -48.30 -0.36
N ASP A 132 20.73 -49.47 -0.65
CA ASP A 132 21.39 -50.77 -0.46
C ASP A 132 22.56 -51.01 -1.44
N GLN A 133 22.48 -50.44 -2.64
CA GLN A 133 23.54 -50.50 -3.66
C GLN A 133 24.65 -49.49 -3.36
N VAL A 134 24.33 -48.34 -2.76
CA VAL A 134 25.34 -47.35 -2.34
C VAL A 134 26.32 -47.95 -1.32
N VAL A 135 25.85 -48.83 -0.43
CA VAL A 135 26.72 -49.54 0.52
C VAL A 135 27.79 -50.40 -0.19
N ARG A 136 27.53 -50.84 -1.43
CA ARG A 136 28.50 -51.61 -2.23
C ARG A 136 29.63 -50.76 -2.81
N LEU A 137 29.44 -49.44 -2.95
CA LEU A 137 30.49 -48.51 -3.41
C LEU A 137 31.65 -48.35 -2.40
N GLN A 138 31.49 -48.84 -1.15
CA GLN A 138 32.52 -48.83 -0.11
C GLN A 138 33.24 -47.48 0.06
N LEU A 139 32.49 -46.37 0.12
CA LEU A 139 33.00 -44.99 0.17
C LEU A 139 34.07 -44.73 1.26
N ARG A 140 34.14 -45.58 2.29
CA ARG A 140 35.24 -45.64 3.27
C ARG A 140 35.54 -47.07 3.70
N ARG A 141 36.79 -47.30 4.14
CA ARG A 141 37.23 -48.58 4.76
C ARG A 141 36.42 -49.01 5.99
N LYS A 142 35.75 -48.07 6.67
CA LYS A 142 34.77 -48.34 7.75
C LYS A 142 33.41 -47.87 7.28
N LYS A 143 32.38 -48.71 7.47
CA LYS A 143 30.98 -48.39 7.12
C LYS A 143 30.54 -47.12 7.84
N ASP A 144 30.04 -46.15 7.09
CA ASP A 144 29.55 -44.87 7.59
C ASP A 144 28.21 -44.55 6.92
N GLU A 145 27.11 -44.96 7.58
CA GLU A 145 25.74 -44.84 7.06
C GLU A 145 25.35 -43.39 6.73
N ARG A 146 26.01 -42.40 7.34
CA ARG A 146 25.76 -40.97 7.07
C ARG A 146 26.32 -40.53 5.73
N LEU A 147 27.45 -41.11 5.29
CA LEU A 147 28.03 -40.80 3.99
C LEU A 147 27.26 -41.49 2.87
N ASP A 148 26.86 -42.75 3.08
CA ASP A 148 26.06 -43.50 2.10
C ASP A 148 24.71 -42.81 1.86
N ARG A 149 24.07 -42.33 2.93
CA ARG A 149 22.84 -41.54 2.81
C ARG A 149 23.07 -40.19 2.11
N LYS A 150 24.20 -39.52 2.35
CA LYS A 150 24.56 -38.28 1.63
C LYS A 150 24.78 -38.53 0.14
N PHE A 151 25.42 -39.63 -0.24
CA PHE A 151 25.57 -40.03 -1.64
C PHE A 151 24.21 -40.27 -2.30
N PHE A 152 23.36 -41.04 -1.63
CA PHE A 152 21.99 -41.31 -2.09
C PHE A 152 21.17 -40.03 -2.28
N GLU A 153 21.26 -39.07 -1.37
CA GLU A 153 20.53 -37.80 -1.48
C GLU A 153 21.14 -36.87 -2.56
N ARG A 154 22.47 -36.88 -2.74
CA ARG A 154 23.16 -36.01 -3.70
C ARG A 154 23.05 -36.45 -5.15
N GLN A 155 22.93 -37.74 -5.45
CA GLN A 155 22.83 -38.21 -6.84
C GLN A 155 21.70 -37.55 -7.64
N PHE A 156 20.56 -37.27 -6.98
CA PHE A 156 19.40 -36.63 -7.62
C PHE A 156 19.63 -35.16 -8.00
N THR A 157 20.69 -34.53 -7.50
CA THR A 157 21.12 -33.17 -7.92
C THR A 157 21.83 -33.20 -9.27
N TYR A 158 22.43 -34.33 -9.64
CA TYR A 158 23.20 -34.55 -10.88
C TYR A 158 22.43 -35.34 -11.95
N LEU A 159 21.26 -35.89 -11.60
CA LEU A 159 20.35 -36.65 -12.48
C LEU A 159 19.08 -35.85 -12.78
N MET A 160 19.24 -34.60 -13.22
CA MET A 160 18.11 -33.73 -13.45
C MET A 160 17.32 -34.13 -14.70
N ARG A 161 16.00 -34.29 -14.53
CA ARG A 161 15.06 -34.52 -15.64
C ARG A 161 14.43 -33.19 -16.04
N HIS A 162 14.73 -32.70 -17.23
CA HIS A 162 14.18 -31.43 -17.74
C HIS A 162 12.75 -31.62 -18.28
N LEU A 163 11.86 -30.67 -17.97
CA LEU A 163 10.50 -30.61 -18.52
C LEU A 163 10.53 -30.14 -19.99
N LYS A 164 9.92 -30.91 -20.90
CA LYS A 164 9.73 -30.50 -22.30
C LYS A 164 8.31 -29.99 -22.54
N PRO A 165 8.10 -29.16 -23.59
CA PRO A 165 6.77 -28.74 -23.99
C PRO A 165 5.86 -29.95 -24.26
N GLU A 166 4.62 -29.86 -23.79
CA GLU A 166 3.56 -30.87 -23.92
C GLU A 166 3.86 -32.22 -23.24
N GLU A 167 4.83 -32.27 -22.33
CA GLU A 167 5.16 -33.47 -21.57
C GLU A 167 4.38 -33.52 -20.24
N ASN A 168 4.13 -34.74 -19.73
CA ASN A 168 3.65 -34.96 -18.37
C ASN A 168 4.63 -35.88 -17.62
N LEU A 169 5.37 -35.33 -16.65
CA LEU A 169 6.40 -36.08 -15.92
C LEU A 169 5.94 -36.44 -14.50
N VAL A 170 6.22 -37.66 -14.07
CA VAL A 170 6.07 -38.06 -12.66
C VAL A 170 7.44 -38.01 -12.01
N TYR A 171 7.57 -37.19 -10.96
CA TYR A 171 8.77 -37.07 -10.14
C TYR A 171 8.58 -37.86 -8.84
N GLU A 172 9.63 -38.57 -8.42
CA GLU A 172 9.66 -39.18 -7.09
C GLU A 172 9.85 -38.11 -5.99
N ASP A 173 9.51 -38.44 -4.74
CA ASP A 173 9.59 -37.48 -3.62
C ASP A 173 11.02 -36.97 -3.33
N VAL A 174 12.03 -37.70 -3.77
CA VAL A 174 13.47 -37.40 -3.60
C VAL A 174 14.03 -36.65 -4.82
N GLU A 175 13.34 -36.64 -5.96
CA GLU A 175 13.78 -35.95 -7.17
C GLU A 175 13.56 -34.43 -7.09
N ILE A 176 14.52 -33.66 -7.60
CA ILE A 176 14.44 -32.19 -7.64
C ILE A 176 13.82 -31.76 -8.96
N VAL A 177 12.72 -31.01 -8.91
CA VAL A 177 12.10 -30.42 -10.10
C VAL A 177 12.87 -29.14 -10.49
N PRO A 178 13.43 -29.03 -11.71
CA PRO A 178 14.24 -27.89 -12.13
C PRO A 178 13.36 -26.68 -12.49
N LEU A 179 12.79 -26.02 -11.47
CA LEU A 179 11.98 -24.81 -11.60
C LEU A 179 12.37 -23.79 -10.52
N GLU A 180 12.71 -22.57 -10.94
CA GLU A 180 13.03 -21.47 -10.03
C GLU A 180 11.82 -20.57 -9.80
N PRO A 181 11.34 -20.38 -8.55
CA PRO A 181 10.29 -19.41 -8.26
C PRO A 181 10.80 -17.97 -8.39
N LEU A 182 10.08 -17.13 -9.14
CA LEU A 182 10.44 -15.72 -9.35
C LEU A 182 9.94 -14.81 -8.22
N ASP A 183 8.83 -15.18 -7.57
CA ASP A 183 8.22 -14.41 -6.49
C ASP A 183 8.44 -15.10 -5.13
N ARG A 184 9.49 -14.72 -4.39
CA ARG A 184 9.56 -15.06 -2.96
C ARG A 184 8.61 -14.15 -2.18
N ARG A 185 7.43 -14.65 -1.81
CA ARG A 185 6.81 -14.23 -0.53
C ARG A 185 7.77 -14.65 0.58
N ASN A 186 8.34 -13.67 1.29
CA ASN A 186 9.33 -13.91 2.34
C ASN A 186 8.85 -14.92 3.39
N VAL A 187 9.59 -16.01 3.51
CA VAL A 187 9.50 -16.99 4.60
C VAL A 187 10.07 -16.34 5.86
N GLY A 188 9.22 -15.62 6.60
CA GLY A 188 9.50 -15.03 7.90
C GLY A 188 8.29 -14.88 8.81
N THR A 189 7.10 -15.29 8.34
CA THR A 189 5.85 -15.25 9.10
C THR A 189 5.20 -16.62 8.99
N GLN A 190 5.29 -17.43 10.05
CA GLN A 190 4.63 -18.73 10.11
C GLN A 190 3.12 -18.55 10.37
N ALA A 191 2.35 -19.30 9.57
CA ALA A 191 0.92 -19.62 9.67
C ALA A 191 -0.13 -18.59 9.19
N SER A 192 -0.39 -18.64 7.89
CA SER A 192 -1.74 -18.93 7.40
C SER A 192 -1.64 -19.96 6.27
N PRO A 193 -1.90 -21.26 6.53
CA PRO A 193 -2.00 -22.26 5.48
C PRO A 193 -3.44 -22.25 4.97
N ILE A 194 -3.71 -21.57 3.86
CA ILE A 194 -4.86 -21.79 2.96
C ILE A 194 -4.54 -21.06 1.63
N HIS A 195 -4.20 -21.88 0.63
CA HIS A 195 -4.34 -21.67 -0.83
C HIS A 195 -3.96 -20.31 -1.44
N SER A 196 -2.71 -20.17 -1.90
CA SER A 196 -2.51 -19.69 -3.27
C SER A 196 -2.02 -20.86 -4.09
N ASN A 197 -2.95 -21.53 -4.80
CA ASN A 197 -2.65 -22.67 -5.67
C ASN A 197 -1.87 -22.26 -6.94
N VAL A 198 -1.31 -21.05 -7.00
CA VAL A 198 -0.69 -20.46 -8.20
C VAL A 198 0.57 -19.68 -7.83
N ASP A 199 1.68 -19.93 -8.54
CA ASP A 199 2.96 -19.23 -8.40
C ASP A 199 3.68 -19.03 -9.76
N LYS A 200 4.66 -18.12 -9.83
CA LYS A 200 5.44 -17.84 -11.06
C LYS A 200 6.80 -18.51 -11.00
N VAL A 201 7.14 -19.27 -12.03
CA VAL A 201 8.39 -20.06 -12.10
C VAL A 201 9.10 -19.86 -13.44
N CYS A 202 10.42 -20.00 -13.48
CA CYS A 202 11.21 -20.07 -14.71
C CYS A 202 12.04 -21.34 -14.77
N ILE A 203 12.47 -21.70 -15.97
CA ILE A 203 13.41 -22.82 -16.18
C ILE A 203 14.83 -22.32 -15.87
N PRO A 204 15.63 -23.06 -15.08
CA PRO A 204 17.03 -22.73 -14.82
C PRO A 204 17.82 -22.47 -16.12
N GLY A 205 18.60 -21.38 -16.16
CA GLY A 205 19.39 -20.99 -17.33
C GLY A 205 18.60 -20.29 -18.46
N ARG A 206 17.27 -20.27 -18.40
CA ARG A 206 16.39 -19.57 -19.36
C ARG A 206 15.45 -18.59 -18.63
N PRO A 207 15.95 -17.41 -18.20
CA PRO A 207 15.16 -16.44 -17.43
C PRO A 207 14.01 -15.80 -18.24
N ASP A 208 14.05 -15.88 -19.57
CA ASP A 208 12.99 -15.36 -20.46
C ASP A 208 11.76 -16.29 -20.52
N ASP A 209 11.93 -17.58 -20.21
CA ASP A 209 10.87 -18.59 -20.24
C ASP A 209 10.19 -18.68 -18.86
N ILE A 210 9.26 -17.75 -18.62
CA ILE A 210 8.51 -17.65 -17.37
C ILE A 210 7.12 -18.29 -17.52
N PHE A 211 6.72 -19.08 -16.53
CA PHE A 211 5.47 -19.84 -16.51
C PHE A 211 4.67 -19.58 -15.23
N ILE A 212 3.36 -19.76 -15.32
CA ILE A 212 2.47 -19.80 -14.16
C ILE A 212 2.30 -21.26 -13.75
N ARG A 213 2.74 -21.63 -12.55
CA ARG A 213 2.55 -22.95 -11.97
C ARG A 213 1.27 -22.98 -11.14
N ARG A 214 0.34 -23.89 -11.47
CA ARG A 214 -0.89 -24.15 -10.71
C ARG A 214 -0.83 -25.53 -10.04
N ARG A 215 -1.12 -25.63 -8.74
CA ARG A 215 -1.15 -26.87 -7.97
C ARG A 215 -2.57 -27.43 -7.86
N ILE A 216 -2.72 -28.72 -8.12
CA ILE A 216 -3.94 -29.53 -7.99
C ILE A 216 -3.65 -30.69 -7.04
N SER A 217 -4.53 -30.90 -6.05
CA SER A 217 -4.40 -32.01 -5.10
C SER A 217 -4.96 -33.30 -5.70
N LEU A 218 -4.16 -34.37 -5.69
CA LEU A 218 -4.57 -35.69 -6.20
C LEU A 218 -4.98 -36.61 -5.04
N GLY A 219 -6.04 -37.39 -5.22
CA GLY A 219 -6.54 -38.35 -4.22
C GLY A 219 -8.05 -38.64 -4.32
N ASP A 220 -8.53 -39.54 -3.46
CA ASP A 220 -9.93 -40.02 -3.46
C ASP A 220 -10.85 -39.23 -2.50
N GLY A 221 -10.36 -38.13 -1.90
CA GLY A 221 -11.11 -37.31 -0.94
C GLY A 221 -11.97 -36.20 -1.58
N PRO A 222 -12.94 -35.61 -0.84
CA PRO A 222 -13.73 -34.48 -1.33
C PRO A 222 -12.84 -33.26 -1.63
N GLY A 223 -12.88 -32.78 -2.88
CA GLY A 223 -12.03 -31.68 -3.37
C GLY A 223 -10.65 -32.11 -3.88
N GLN A 224 -10.40 -33.42 -4.04
CA GLN A 224 -9.23 -34.00 -4.71
C GLN A 224 -9.62 -34.62 -6.05
N VAL A 225 -8.70 -34.62 -7.00
CA VAL A 225 -8.90 -35.20 -8.34
C VAL A 225 -8.21 -36.56 -8.39
N THR A 226 -8.84 -37.56 -8.99
CA THR A 226 -8.15 -38.84 -9.23
C THR A 226 -7.04 -38.63 -10.26
N GLU A 227 -5.98 -39.45 -10.21
CA GLU A 227 -4.89 -39.34 -11.20
C GLU A 227 -5.39 -39.55 -12.63
N ALA A 228 -6.36 -40.44 -12.84
CA ALA A 228 -6.99 -40.67 -14.14
C ALA A 228 -7.79 -39.44 -14.65
N ASP A 229 -8.54 -38.78 -13.76
CA ASP A 229 -9.28 -37.57 -14.10
C ASP A 229 -8.32 -36.39 -14.36
N PHE A 230 -7.20 -36.33 -13.64
CA PHE A 230 -6.16 -35.34 -13.86
C PHE A 230 -5.53 -35.48 -15.25
N LEU A 231 -5.18 -36.71 -15.66
CA LEU A 231 -4.65 -37.01 -17.00
C LEU A 231 -5.68 -36.70 -18.10
N SER A 232 -6.95 -37.08 -17.91
CA SER A 232 -8.03 -36.74 -18.86
C SER A 232 -8.23 -35.22 -18.97
N GLY A 233 -8.09 -34.49 -17.87
CA GLY A 233 -8.18 -33.03 -17.87
C GLY A 233 -7.02 -32.36 -18.64
N ILE A 234 -5.81 -32.88 -18.51
CA ILE A 234 -4.63 -32.43 -19.28
C ILE A 234 -4.85 -32.62 -20.78
N GLU A 235 -5.35 -33.77 -21.22
CA GLU A 235 -5.64 -34.03 -22.64
C GLU A 235 -6.68 -33.04 -23.19
N ARG A 236 -7.73 -32.74 -22.40
CA ARG A 236 -8.74 -31.74 -22.77
C ARG A 236 -8.16 -30.34 -22.86
N MET A 237 -7.16 -29.98 -22.06
CA MET A 237 -6.46 -28.69 -22.13
C MET A 237 -5.51 -28.61 -23.33
N ARG A 238 -4.81 -29.70 -23.69
CA ARG A 238 -3.91 -29.75 -24.86
C ARG A 238 -4.65 -29.58 -26.18
N ALA A 239 -5.89 -30.05 -26.28
CA ALA A 239 -6.73 -29.86 -27.46
C ALA A 239 -7.15 -28.38 -27.72
N ARG A 240 -6.72 -27.42 -26.89
CA ARG A 240 -7.13 -26.01 -26.90
C ARG A 240 -5.94 -25.10 -27.20
N SER A 241 -5.67 -24.82 -28.47
CA SER A 241 -4.71 -23.78 -28.87
C SER A 241 -5.44 -22.60 -29.50
N ASN A 242 -5.57 -21.51 -28.75
CA ASN A 242 -6.00 -20.21 -29.27
C ASN A 242 -5.09 -19.13 -28.69
N GLN A 243 -4.78 -18.09 -29.47
CA GLN A 243 -3.89 -17.00 -29.06
C GLN A 243 -4.41 -16.20 -27.85
N HIS A 244 -5.71 -16.22 -27.58
CA HIS A 244 -6.40 -15.44 -26.55
C HIS A 244 -6.97 -16.30 -25.41
N VAL A 245 -6.55 -17.57 -25.29
CA VAL A 245 -6.89 -18.47 -24.18
C VAL A 245 -5.60 -18.97 -23.55
N VAL A 246 -5.55 -19.04 -22.21
CA VAL A 246 -4.39 -19.60 -21.50
C VAL A 246 -4.16 -21.05 -21.91
N SER A 247 -2.93 -21.38 -22.36
CA SER A 247 -2.56 -22.72 -22.80
C SER A 247 -1.65 -23.43 -21.80
N LEU A 248 -1.75 -24.76 -21.78
CA LEU A 248 -0.90 -25.63 -20.98
C LEU A 248 0.43 -25.84 -21.70
N TRP A 249 1.54 -25.49 -21.06
CA TRP A 249 2.89 -25.72 -21.57
C TRP A 249 3.40 -27.12 -21.20
N ALA A 250 3.35 -27.50 -19.93
CA ALA A 250 3.71 -28.85 -19.46
C ALA A 250 2.99 -29.15 -18.13
N SER A 251 3.00 -30.41 -17.71
CA SER A 251 2.48 -30.82 -16.40
C SER A 251 3.44 -31.79 -15.71
N TYR A 252 3.34 -31.87 -14.38
CA TYR A 252 4.09 -32.88 -13.63
C TYR A 252 3.39 -33.28 -12.34
N ILE A 253 3.71 -34.45 -11.81
CA ILE A 253 3.16 -34.97 -10.55
C ILE A 253 4.30 -35.14 -9.54
N GLN A 254 4.12 -34.65 -8.31
CA GLN A 254 5.05 -34.81 -7.19
C GLN A 254 4.31 -34.76 -5.85
N GLN A 255 4.65 -35.62 -4.87
CA GLN A 255 4.07 -35.64 -3.52
C GLN A 255 2.52 -35.57 -3.51
N SER A 256 1.86 -36.48 -4.23
CA SER A 256 0.39 -36.56 -4.39
C SER A 256 -0.29 -35.27 -4.85
N ALA A 257 0.43 -34.42 -5.58
CA ALA A 257 -0.12 -33.23 -6.22
C ALA A 257 0.29 -33.17 -7.70
N GLY A 258 -0.65 -32.80 -8.55
CA GLY A 258 -0.42 -32.48 -9.96
C GLY A 258 -0.16 -30.99 -10.11
N TYR A 259 0.83 -30.63 -10.92
CA TYR A 259 1.22 -29.26 -11.22
C TYR A 259 1.05 -28.99 -12.71
N LEU A 260 0.47 -27.84 -13.04
CA LEU A 260 0.28 -27.37 -14.42
C LEU A 260 1.12 -26.13 -14.65
N LEU A 261 1.88 -26.08 -15.75
CA LEU A 261 2.62 -24.90 -16.19
C LEU A 261 1.85 -24.23 -17.33
N LEU A 262 1.43 -22.98 -17.11
CA LEU A 262 0.55 -22.23 -18.00
C LEU A 262 1.25 -21.01 -18.61
N THR A 263 0.88 -20.68 -19.84
CA THR A 263 1.37 -19.55 -20.65
C THR A 263 0.20 -18.93 -21.43
N PRO A 264 0.13 -17.59 -21.65
CA PRO A 264 1.08 -16.54 -21.27
C PRO A 264 0.91 -16.01 -19.84
N ILE A 265 1.89 -15.23 -19.37
CA ILE A 265 1.90 -14.63 -18.02
C ILE A 265 0.96 -13.41 -18.00
N HIS A 266 0.36 -13.18 -16.85
CA HIS A 266 -0.45 -11.99 -16.62
C HIS A 266 0.11 -11.14 -15.48
N GLU A 267 0.02 -9.82 -15.64
CA GLU A 267 0.29 -8.86 -14.58
C GLU A 267 -1.00 -8.25 -14.01
N TRP A 268 -2.00 -8.08 -14.87
CA TRP A 268 -3.23 -7.39 -14.51
C TRP A 268 -4.44 -8.30 -14.78
N THR A 269 -5.40 -8.31 -13.86
CA THR A 269 -6.75 -8.85 -14.10
C THR A 269 -7.67 -7.73 -14.59
N LEU A 270 -8.73 -8.07 -15.32
CA LEU A 270 -9.70 -7.08 -15.77
C LEU A 270 -10.39 -6.38 -14.58
N THR A 271 -10.63 -7.08 -13.46
CA THR A 271 -11.10 -6.47 -12.19
C THR A 271 -10.21 -5.32 -11.73
N SER A 272 -8.88 -5.52 -11.80
CA SER A 272 -7.90 -4.48 -11.44
C SER A 272 -7.96 -3.31 -12.42
N VAL A 273 -8.05 -3.57 -13.73
CA VAL A 273 -8.12 -2.54 -14.78
C VAL A 273 -9.39 -1.69 -14.71
N LEU A 274 -10.53 -2.29 -14.37
CA LEU A 274 -11.80 -1.56 -14.18
C LEU A 274 -11.74 -0.59 -12.98
N THR A 275 -10.84 -0.83 -12.03
CA THR A 275 -10.63 0.02 -10.85
C THR A 275 -9.51 1.03 -11.07
N THR A 276 -8.38 0.59 -11.63
CA THR A 276 -7.16 1.39 -11.82
C THR A 276 -6.56 1.11 -13.19
N LEU A 277 -6.39 2.15 -14.01
CA LEU A 277 -5.76 2.02 -15.34
C LEU A 277 -4.27 1.65 -15.23
N PRO A 278 -3.81 0.57 -15.90
CA PRO A 278 -2.41 0.17 -15.95
C PRO A 278 -1.47 1.29 -16.47
N PRO A 279 -0.21 1.35 -16.03
CA PRO A 279 0.78 2.31 -16.51
C PRO A 279 1.02 2.22 -18.03
N SER A 280 1.12 1.01 -18.57
CA SER A 280 1.24 0.73 -20.01
C SER A 280 0.13 1.40 -20.83
N MET A 281 -1.12 1.36 -20.34
CA MET A 281 -2.24 2.05 -20.97
C MET A 281 -2.20 3.57 -20.78
N LYS A 282 -1.67 4.08 -19.66
CA LYS A 282 -1.58 5.54 -19.41
C LYS A 282 -0.63 6.24 -20.37
N ILE A 283 0.44 5.55 -20.79
CA ILE A 283 1.43 6.05 -21.76
C ILE A 283 0.80 6.25 -23.14
N LEU A 284 -0.18 5.43 -23.53
CA LEU A 284 -0.87 5.54 -24.82
C LEU A 284 -1.67 6.84 -24.96
N ALA A 285 -1.66 7.39 -26.17
CA ALA A 285 -2.49 8.54 -26.52
C ALA A 285 -3.98 8.24 -26.30
N LYS A 286 -4.78 9.28 -26.03
CA LYS A 286 -6.21 9.12 -25.68
C LYS A 286 -7.01 8.38 -26.76
N ARG A 287 -6.62 8.52 -28.04
CA ARG A 287 -7.25 7.83 -29.17
C ARG A 287 -6.87 6.35 -29.20
N ASP A 288 -5.59 6.03 -29.02
CA ASP A 288 -5.08 4.65 -29.11
C ASP A 288 -5.57 3.79 -27.95
N ARG A 289 -5.69 4.36 -26.74
CA ARG A 289 -6.38 3.68 -25.62
C ARG A 289 -7.80 3.23 -25.94
N ARG A 290 -8.56 4.06 -26.66
CA ARG A 290 -9.95 3.74 -27.02
C ARG A 290 -10.00 2.66 -28.08
N VAL A 291 -9.06 2.66 -29.03
CA VAL A 291 -8.94 1.62 -30.04
C VAL A 291 -8.56 0.29 -29.39
N LEU A 292 -7.60 0.30 -28.46
CA LEU A 292 -7.17 -0.90 -27.73
C LEU A 292 -8.32 -1.57 -26.95
N VAL A 293 -9.13 -0.80 -26.22
CA VAL A 293 -10.30 -1.33 -25.49
C VAL A 293 -11.36 -1.91 -26.45
N LEU A 294 -11.51 -1.32 -27.64
CA LEU A 294 -12.41 -1.84 -28.67
C LEU A 294 -11.86 -3.14 -29.31
N ASP A 295 -10.55 -3.22 -29.52
CA ASP A 295 -9.87 -4.43 -30.00
C ASP A 295 -10.01 -5.58 -29.00
N TRP A 296 -9.95 -5.30 -27.69
CA TRP A 296 -10.19 -6.32 -26.66
C TRP A 296 -11.57 -6.97 -26.76
N MET A 297 -12.61 -6.21 -27.13
CA MET A 297 -13.93 -6.79 -27.34
C MET A 297 -13.90 -7.84 -28.47
N HIS A 298 -13.22 -7.54 -29.57
CA HIS A 298 -13.04 -8.48 -30.68
C HIS A 298 -12.25 -9.72 -30.26
N CYS A 299 -11.10 -9.55 -29.58
CA CYS A 299 -10.27 -10.67 -29.12
C CYS A 299 -11.02 -11.61 -28.17
N LEU A 300 -11.86 -11.07 -27.27
CA LEU A 300 -12.69 -11.90 -26.40
C LEU A 300 -13.79 -12.66 -27.16
N ALA A 301 -14.41 -12.06 -28.19
CA ALA A 301 -15.39 -12.76 -29.01
C ALA A 301 -14.76 -13.91 -29.82
N ASP A 302 -13.58 -13.69 -30.39
CA ASP A 302 -12.81 -14.69 -31.13
C ASP A 302 -12.39 -15.87 -30.23
N ALA A 303 -11.94 -15.59 -29.00
CA ALA A 303 -11.62 -16.61 -28.01
C ALA A 303 -12.83 -17.49 -27.66
N VAL A 304 -13.98 -16.88 -27.38
CA VAL A 304 -15.24 -17.61 -27.09
C VAL A 304 -15.75 -18.36 -28.32
N ALA A 305 -15.66 -17.78 -29.52
CA ALA A 305 -16.07 -18.44 -30.77
C ALA A 305 -15.23 -19.68 -31.07
N SER A 306 -13.92 -19.61 -30.81
CA SER A 306 -13.01 -20.75 -30.94
C SER A 306 -13.36 -21.88 -29.97
N LEU A 307 -13.69 -21.57 -28.71
CA LEU A 307 -14.14 -22.58 -27.74
C LEU A 307 -15.47 -23.21 -28.15
N HIS A 308 -16.43 -22.40 -28.60
CA HIS A 308 -17.74 -22.88 -29.03
C HIS A 308 -17.68 -23.74 -30.30
N ASN A 309 -16.75 -23.49 -31.23
CA ASN A 309 -16.53 -24.33 -32.40
C ASN A 309 -16.03 -25.74 -32.04
N LEU A 310 -15.33 -25.87 -30.90
CA LEU A 310 -14.92 -27.16 -30.32
C LEU A 310 -16.04 -27.82 -29.49
N GLY A 311 -17.22 -27.20 -29.41
CA GLY A 311 -18.36 -27.67 -28.61
C GLY A 311 -18.18 -27.49 -27.10
N LEU A 312 -17.23 -26.65 -26.68
CA LEU A 312 -16.90 -26.42 -25.27
C LEU A 312 -17.46 -25.06 -24.81
N ALA A 313 -18.10 -25.06 -23.64
CA ALA A 313 -18.42 -23.83 -22.91
C ALA A 313 -17.30 -23.50 -21.91
N HIS A 314 -17.00 -22.22 -21.76
CA HIS A 314 -16.03 -21.70 -20.79
C HIS A 314 -16.60 -21.69 -19.36
N GLY A 315 -17.86 -21.31 -19.17
CA GLY A 315 -18.60 -21.42 -17.91
C GLY A 315 -18.22 -20.44 -16.78
N GLN A 316 -17.02 -19.87 -16.79
CA GLN A 316 -16.53 -18.91 -15.79
C GLN A 316 -16.00 -17.58 -16.40
N ILE A 317 -16.73 -16.99 -17.34
CA ILE A 317 -16.36 -15.67 -17.90
C ILE A 317 -16.72 -14.57 -16.88
N LYS A 318 -15.72 -14.09 -16.14
CA LYS A 318 -15.86 -13.04 -15.12
C LYS A 318 -14.63 -12.13 -15.10
N PRO A 319 -14.71 -10.88 -14.60
CA PRO A 319 -13.57 -9.95 -14.63
C PRO A 319 -12.29 -10.45 -13.95
N SER A 320 -12.41 -11.29 -12.91
CA SER A 320 -11.26 -11.89 -12.23
C SER A 320 -10.55 -12.97 -13.04
N ASN A 321 -11.26 -13.60 -13.99
CA ASN A 321 -10.76 -14.67 -14.86
C ASN A 321 -10.46 -14.18 -16.29
N ILE A 322 -10.26 -12.86 -16.46
CA ILE A 322 -9.80 -12.24 -17.70
C ILE A 322 -8.49 -11.52 -17.40
N PHE A 323 -7.46 -11.84 -18.17
CA PHE A 323 -6.09 -11.48 -17.89
C PHE A 323 -5.49 -10.57 -18.96
N LEU A 324 -4.50 -9.76 -18.54
CA LEU A 324 -3.76 -8.83 -19.38
C LEU A 324 -2.26 -9.00 -19.16
N ASP A 325 -1.55 -9.17 -20.27
CA ASP A 325 -0.08 -9.22 -20.32
C ASP A 325 0.52 -7.81 -20.48
N MET A 326 1.84 -7.69 -20.33
CA MET A 326 2.63 -6.48 -20.43
C MET A 326 2.45 -5.70 -21.74
N ASP A 327 2.23 -6.43 -22.84
CA ASP A 327 1.95 -5.84 -24.16
C ASP A 327 0.48 -5.39 -24.32
N ASN A 328 -0.32 -5.39 -23.24
CA ASN A 328 -1.76 -5.11 -23.20
C ASN A 328 -2.62 -6.07 -24.05
N LYS A 329 -2.14 -7.30 -24.27
CA LYS A 329 -2.94 -8.37 -24.88
C LYS A 329 -3.89 -8.95 -23.84
N ILE A 330 -5.13 -9.17 -24.25
CA ILE A 330 -6.18 -9.73 -23.39
C ILE A 330 -6.32 -11.24 -23.64
N PHE A 331 -6.52 -12.00 -22.58
CA PHE A 331 -6.68 -13.45 -22.61
C PHE A 331 -7.79 -13.88 -21.66
N LEU A 332 -8.54 -14.91 -22.04
CA LEU A 332 -9.44 -15.65 -21.16
C LEU A 332 -8.63 -16.61 -20.30
N GLY A 333 -8.94 -16.67 -19.01
CA GLY A 333 -8.33 -17.60 -18.08
C GLY A 333 -8.71 -19.06 -18.33
N ASP A 334 -8.26 -19.93 -17.43
CA ASP A 334 -8.49 -21.36 -17.57
C ASP A 334 -9.99 -21.70 -17.38
N VAL A 335 -10.45 -22.68 -18.16
CA VAL A 335 -11.77 -23.30 -18.02
C VAL A 335 -11.64 -24.29 -16.87
N ASP A 336 -12.58 -24.34 -15.92
CA ASP A 336 -12.45 -25.23 -14.75
C ASP A 336 -12.63 -26.72 -15.13
N VAL A 337 -11.61 -27.31 -15.75
CA VAL A 337 -11.62 -28.68 -16.30
C VAL A 337 -11.70 -29.73 -15.20
N PHE A 338 -11.24 -29.38 -14.01
CA PHE A 338 -11.10 -30.30 -12.87
C PHE A 338 -12.25 -30.18 -11.86
N GLY A 339 -13.20 -29.24 -12.06
CA GLY A 339 -14.41 -29.10 -11.24
C GLY A 339 -14.13 -28.90 -9.74
N LEU A 340 -13.04 -28.20 -9.41
CA LEU A 340 -12.52 -28.06 -8.05
C LEU A 340 -13.10 -26.84 -7.34
N ASP A 341 -14.43 -26.69 -7.37
CA ASP A 341 -15.07 -25.71 -6.50
C ASP A 341 -15.20 -26.28 -5.09
N PRO A 342 -14.78 -25.54 -4.05
CA PRO A 342 -15.11 -25.90 -2.68
C PRO A 342 -16.63 -25.83 -2.53
N VAL A 343 -17.26 -26.98 -2.29
CA VAL A 343 -18.72 -27.21 -2.20
C VAL A 343 -19.44 -26.31 -1.16
N ASN A 344 -18.78 -25.33 -0.51
CA ASN A 344 -19.32 -24.57 0.62
C ASN A 344 -19.12 -23.03 0.58
N GLN A 345 -18.85 -22.38 -0.55
CA GLN A 345 -18.85 -20.90 -0.62
C GLN A 345 -19.60 -20.35 -1.84
N PHE A 346 -20.53 -19.42 -1.61
CA PHE A 346 -21.27 -18.73 -2.66
C PHE A 346 -20.33 -17.77 -3.42
N ASP A 347 -19.99 -18.09 -4.67
CA ASP A 347 -19.22 -17.18 -5.54
C ASP A 347 -20.11 -16.05 -6.08
N GLN A 348 -20.07 -14.92 -5.37
CA GLN A 348 -20.83 -13.72 -5.70
C GLN A 348 -20.48 -13.16 -7.08
N GLU A 349 -19.22 -13.25 -7.53
CA GLU A 349 -18.83 -12.69 -8.83
C GLU A 349 -19.37 -13.55 -9.98
N ASN A 350 -19.34 -14.87 -9.82
CA ASN A 350 -19.95 -15.77 -10.80
C ASN A 350 -21.48 -15.60 -10.87
N TYR A 351 -22.12 -15.32 -9.73
CA TYR A 351 -23.53 -14.96 -9.68
C TYR A 351 -23.81 -13.62 -10.37
N ASP A 352 -23.03 -12.58 -10.06
CA ASP A 352 -23.29 -11.22 -10.55
C ASP A 352 -23.22 -11.10 -12.07
N TYR A 353 -22.28 -11.82 -12.70
CA TYR A 353 -22.01 -11.81 -14.15
C TYR A 353 -22.64 -13.00 -14.90
N GLY A 354 -23.16 -14.00 -14.19
CA GLY A 354 -23.75 -15.21 -14.77
C GLY A 354 -25.14 -14.99 -15.36
N ALA A 355 -25.49 -15.87 -16.29
CA ALA A 355 -26.80 -15.87 -16.96
C ALA A 355 -27.93 -16.25 -15.99
N PRO A 356 -29.15 -15.68 -16.17
CA PRO A 356 -30.28 -15.92 -15.27
C PRO A 356 -30.64 -17.42 -15.12
N GLU A 357 -30.49 -18.22 -16.16
CA GLU A 357 -30.77 -19.66 -16.14
C GLU A 357 -29.76 -20.50 -15.33
N LEU A 358 -28.58 -19.95 -15.02
CA LEU A 358 -27.59 -20.59 -14.15
C LEU A 358 -27.88 -20.32 -12.66
N SER A 359 -28.78 -19.38 -12.35
CA SER A 359 -29.08 -18.92 -10.98
C SER A 359 -30.26 -19.65 -10.30
N THR A 360 -31.07 -20.42 -11.04
CA THR A 360 -32.31 -21.07 -10.55
C THR A 360 -32.08 -22.31 -9.67
N HIS A 361 -30.84 -22.78 -9.50
CA HIS A 361 -30.50 -23.97 -8.70
C HIS A 361 -30.32 -23.71 -7.18
N ILE A 362 -30.51 -22.48 -6.68
CA ILE A 362 -30.15 -22.11 -5.29
C ILE A 362 -31.35 -22.12 -4.31
N HIS A 363 -32.57 -22.40 -4.78
CA HIS A 363 -33.77 -22.49 -3.92
C HIS A 363 -34.45 -23.86 -3.98
N THR A 364 -33.81 -24.87 -3.40
CA THR A 364 -34.50 -26.05 -2.86
C THR A 364 -34.08 -26.22 -1.41
N GLU A 365 -34.93 -25.81 -0.47
CA GLU A 365 -34.78 -26.15 0.95
C GLU A 365 -34.95 -27.67 1.15
N PRO A 366 -34.19 -28.31 2.05
CA PRO A 366 -34.51 -29.65 2.51
C PRO A 366 -35.68 -29.58 3.51
N ASP A 367 -36.85 -30.07 3.08
CA ASP A 367 -38.00 -30.32 3.95
C ASP A 367 -37.67 -31.37 5.03
N GLU A 368 -37.85 -31.03 6.31
CA GLU A 368 -38.04 -32.01 7.39
C GLU A 368 -39.41 -31.77 8.08
N PRO A 369 -40.32 -32.76 8.14
CA PRO A 369 -41.71 -32.54 8.52
C PRO A 369 -41.94 -32.82 10.00
N GLN A 370 -41.84 -31.82 10.88
CA GLN A 370 -42.37 -31.97 12.26
C GLN A 370 -42.47 -30.65 13.02
N ARG A 371 -43.46 -29.80 12.69
CA ARG A 371 -44.01 -28.81 13.63
C ARG A 371 -45.36 -28.19 13.21
N LEU A 372 -46.24 -29.02 12.63
CA LEU A 372 -47.67 -28.70 12.48
C LEU A 372 -48.56 -29.57 13.39
N ILE A 373 -48.08 -29.82 14.61
CA ILE A 373 -48.91 -30.22 15.76
C ILE A 373 -48.50 -29.30 16.90
N ASN A 374 -49.10 -28.10 16.96
CA ASN A 374 -49.41 -27.36 18.20
C ASN A 374 -49.90 -25.95 17.92
N ARG A 375 -51.05 -25.82 17.22
CA ARG A 375 -51.96 -24.68 17.47
C ARG A 375 -53.39 -24.92 17.01
N MET A 376 -53.94 -26.10 17.28
CA MET A 376 -55.40 -26.30 17.38
C MET A 376 -55.72 -27.52 18.26
N ARG A 377 -55.32 -27.45 19.54
CA ARG A 377 -56.00 -28.19 20.61
C ARG A 377 -55.90 -27.40 21.92
N ARG A 378 -56.70 -26.34 22.01
CA ARG A 378 -57.14 -25.73 23.27
C ARG A 378 -58.57 -25.22 23.09
N ARG A 379 -59.53 -26.14 23.25
CA ARG A 379 -60.79 -25.88 23.94
C ARG A 379 -61.12 -27.11 24.77
N SER A 380 -61.49 -26.80 26.00
CA SER A 380 -61.78 -27.59 27.18
C SER A 380 -63.05 -28.43 27.05
N SER A 381 -63.08 -29.62 27.67
CA SER A 381 -64.16 -30.02 28.59
C SER A 381 -63.91 -31.39 29.26
N ALA A 382 -63.84 -31.34 30.60
CA ALA A 382 -64.60 -32.15 31.57
C ALA A 382 -64.61 -33.71 31.53
N THR A 383 -63.98 -34.31 32.56
CA THR A 383 -64.46 -35.35 33.50
C THR A 383 -65.34 -36.55 33.08
N SER A 384 -64.82 -37.75 33.48
CA SER A 384 -65.51 -38.96 34.02
C SER A 384 -65.91 -40.09 33.03
N PRO A 385 -66.17 -41.34 33.49
CA PRO A 385 -65.16 -42.40 33.72
C PRO A 385 -65.45 -43.72 32.95
N GLU A 386 -64.51 -44.67 33.05
CA GLU A 386 -64.60 -46.13 32.73
C GLU A 386 -65.91 -46.85 33.14
N PRO A 387 -66.28 -48.07 32.66
CA PRO A 387 -65.40 -49.23 32.33
C PRO A 387 -65.80 -50.18 31.16
N SER A 388 -64.90 -51.16 30.92
CA SER A 388 -64.85 -52.42 30.10
C SER A 388 -66.11 -53.35 30.13
N PRO A 389 -66.22 -54.54 29.43
CA PRO A 389 -65.17 -55.45 28.89
C PRO A 389 -65.49 -56.35 27.62
N ARG A 390 -64.46 -57.11 27.15
CA ARG A 390 -64.42 -58.52 26.59
C ARG A 390 -65.54 -59.00 25.62
N ARG A 391 -65.37 -59.78 24.54
CA ARG A 391 -64.46 -60.85 24.05
C ARG A 391 -64.92 -61.16 22.59
N LEU A 392 -64.09 -61.70 21.69
CA LEU A 392 -64.09 -63.13 21.31
C LEU A 392 -62.95 -63.42 20.31
N PHE A 393 -62.37 -64.61 20.47
CA PHE A 393 -61.16 -65.20 19.88
C PHE A 393 -61.49 -66.02 18.57
N PRO A 394 -60.70 -67.05 18.15
CA PRO A 394 -59.51 -67.12 17.26
C PRO A 394 -59.78 -68.18 16.12
N PRO A 395 -58.87 -69.06 15.57
CA PRO A 395 -57.39 -69.20 15.57
C PRO A 395 -56.70 -69.62 14.22
N SER A 396 -55.36 -69.55 14.23
CA SER A 396 -54.33 -70.52 13.71
C SER A 396 -53.86 -70.63 12.22
N PRO A 397 -52.58 -71.08 12.00
CA PRO A 397 -51.70 -70.97 10.79
C PRO A 397 -51.58 -72.33 10.02
N PRO A 398 -50.66 -72.68 9.04
CA PRO A 398 -49.16 -72.64 9.07
C PRO A 398 -48.35 -72.54 7.71
N ALA A 399 -47.00 -72.40 7.82
CA ALA A 399 -45.84 -72.98 7.06
C ALA A 399 -45.69 -72.84 5.50
N SER A 400 -44.53 -72.75 4.81
CA SER A 400 -43.06 -72.57 5.05
C SER A 400 -42.36 -72.43 3.63
N PRO A 401 -41.04 -72.67 3.37
CA PRO A 401 -39.98 -71.66 3.14
C PRO A 401 -39.27 -71.68 1.75
N SER A 402 -38.38 -70.69 1.50
CA SER A 402 -37.20 -70.64 0.56
C SER A 402 -37.12 -69.29 -0.18
N ARG A 403 -36.01 -68.72 -0.67
CA ARG A 403 -34.55 -68.91 -0.59
C ARG A 403 -33.93 -67.54 -0.98
N THR A 404 -32.70 -67.30 -0.55
CA THR A 404 -31.67 -66.35 -1.03
C THR A 404 -31.82 -65.82 -2.46
N ASN A 405 -31.55 -64.53 -2.72
CA ASN A 405 -31.35 -64.01 -4.07
C ASN A 405 -29.99 -63.31 -4.26
N ILE A 406 -29.32 -63.76 -5.32
CA ILE A 406 -28.03 -63.38 -5.88
C ILE A 406 -28.29 -62.72 -7.25
N ILE A 407 -27.56 -61.64 -7.53
CA ILE A 407 -26.89 -61.18 -8.78
C ILE A 407 -27.48 -61.62 -10.15
N THR A 408 -27.66 -60.65 -11.07
CA THR A 408 -27.06 -60.55 -12.45
C THR A 408 -28.01 -59.96 -13.52
N THR A 409 -27.64 -58.76 -13.99
CA THR A 409 -27.51 -58.20 -15.37
C THR A 409 -28.46 -58.59 -16.54
N THR A 410 -28.96 -57.51 -17.20
CA THR A 410 -29.19 -57.24 -18.65
C THR A 410 -30.23 -58.00 -19.49
N LEU A 411 -31.24 -57.29 -20.01
CA LEU A 411 -31.32 -56.70 -21.38
C LEU A 411 -32.76 -56.17 -21.62
N TYR A 412 -32.93 -54.99 -22.25
CA TYR A 412 -33.76 -54.72 -23.44
C TYR A 412 -34.10 -53.23 -23.64
N LEU A 413 -34.19 -52.88 -24.93
CA LEU A 413 -34.25 -51.60 -25.64
C LEU A 413 -35.66 -50.94 -25.63
N PRO A 414 -35.95 -49.80 -26.34
CA PRO A 414 -36.58 -48.59 -25.79
C PRO A 414 -37.98 -48.25 -26.37
N THR A 415 -38.70 -47.27 -25.79
CA THR A 415 -39.73 -46.40 -26.43
C THR A 415 -40.22 -45.29 -25.45
N PRO A 416 -40.87 -44.17 -25.88
CA PRO A 416 -40.22 -42.90 -26.19
C PRO A 416 -40.61 -41.69 -25.29
N THR A 417 -39.64 -40.79 -25.11
CA THR A 417 -39.70 -39.33 -24.86
C THR A 417 -40.98 -38.67 -24.31
N ALA A 418 -40.87 -38.17 -23.07
CA ALA A 418 -41.37 -36.84 -22.67
C ALA A 418 -40.13 -35.97 -22.37
N PRO A 419 -40.07 -34.69 -22.81
CA PRO A 419 -38.83 -33.93 -22.77
C PRO A 419 -38.50 -33.50 -21.33
N PRO A 420 -37.23 -33.58 -20.89
CA PRO A 420 -36.81 -32.82 -19.72
C PRO A 420 -36.88 -31.32 -20.05
N SER A 421 -37.52 -30.54 -19.19
CA SER A 421 -37.38 -29.07 -19.19
C SER A 421 -35.90 -28.69 -19.02
N PRO A 422 -35.39 -27.70 -19.75
CA PRO A 422 -33.99 -27.64 -20.15
C PRO A 422 -33.07 -27.17 -19.02
N ALA A 423 -32.03 -27.95 -18.73
CA ALA A 423 -30.79 -27.39 -18.22
C ALA A 423 -30.32 -26.33 -19.24
N GLY A 424 -30.07 -25.10 -18.79
CA GLY A 424 -29.67 -24.00 -19.67
C GLY A 424 -28.44 -24.37 -20.50
N ASP A 425 -28.42 -23.98 -21.78
CA ASP A 425 -27.30 -24.23 -22.68
C ASP A 425 -26.07 -23.41 -22.21
N PRO A 426 -25.00 -24.05 -21.70
CA PRO A 426 -23.86 -23.34 -21.09
C PRO A 426 -23.13 -22.45 -22.11
N ILE A 427 -23.16 -22.83 -23.39
CA ILE A 427 -22.64 -22.03 -24.51
C ILE A 427 -23.40 -20.72 -24.64
N LYS A 428 -24.72 -20.72 -24.41
CA LYS A 428 -25.54 -19.50 -24.39
C LYS A 428 -25.36 -18.70 -23.11
N GLY A 429 -25.00 -19.35 -22.01
CA GLY A 429 -24.57 -18.71 -20.77
C GLY A 429 -23.33 -17.84 -20.96
N ASP A 430 -22.31 -18.35 -21.66
CA ASP A 430 -21.07 -17.61 -21.94
C ASP A 430 -21.31 -16.32 -22.75
N ILE A 431 -22.26 -16.33 -23.69
CA ILE A 431 -22.63 -15.13 -24.46
C ILE A 431 -23.21 -14.04 -23.55
N TYR A 432 -24.00 -14.44 -22.54
CA TYR A 432 -24.56 -13.49 -21.58
C TYR A 432 -23.47 -12.87 -20.71
N SER A 433 -22.56 -13.69 -20.17
CA SER A 433 -21.43 -13.24 -19.36
C SER A 433 -20.49 -12.34 -20.17
N LEU A 434 -20.21 -12.67 -21.43
CA LEU A 434 -19.46 -11.81 -22.36
C LEU A 434 -20.17 -10.47 -22.60
N GLY A 435 -21.50 -10.47 -22.72
CA GLY A 435 -22.32 -9.26 -22.78
C GLY A 435 -22.16 -8.36 -21.55
N CYS A 436 -22.08 -8.94 -20.35
CA CYS A 436 -21.83 -8.20 -19.11
C CYS A 436 -20.45 -7.52 -19.13
N ILE A 437 -19.42 -8.25 -19.57
CA ILE A 437 -18.04 -7.73 -19.72
C ILE A 437 -17.99 -6.59 -20.74
N TYR A 438 -18.67 -6.73 -21.88
CA TYR A 438 -18.74 -5.68 -22.90
C TYR A 438 -19.32 -4.38 -22.35
N LEU A 439 -20.34 -4.46 -21.50
CA LEU A 439 -20.95 -3.27 -20.92
C LEU A 439 -20.03 -2.56 -19.91
N GLU A 440 -19.24 -3.31 -19.14
CA GLU A 440 -18.19 -2.75 -18.27
C GLU A 440 -17.05 -2.09 -19.08
N LEU A 441 -16.59 -2.72 -20.17
CA LEU A 441 -15.58 -2.15 -21.07
C LEU A 441 -16.05 -0.87 -21.76
N LEU A 442 -17.31 -0.83 -22.22
CA LEU A 442 -17.91 0.38 -22.81
C LEU A 442 -18.11 1.48 -21.77
N THR A 443 -18.42 1.13 -20.52
CA THR A 443 -18.50 2.06 -19.38
C THR A 443 -17.13 2.68 -19.07
N LEU A 444 -16.06 1.86 -19.07
CA LEU A 444 -14.67 2.30 -18.93
C LEU A 444 -14.26 3.25 -20.08
N LEU A 445 -14.60 2.92 -21.33
CA LEU A 445 -14.32 3.75 -22.50
C LEU A 445 -15.00 5.13 -22.40
N MET A 446 -16.19 5.21 -21.81
CA MET A 446 -16.91 6.46 -21.53
C MET A 446 -16.39 7.24 -20.31
N LYS A 447 -15.32 6.77 -19.65
CA LYS A 447 -14.75 7.36 -18.41
C LYS A 447 -15.75 7.41 -17.25
N ARG A 448 -16.70 6.49 -17.21
CA ARG A 448 -17.55 6.27 -16.02
C ARG A 448 -16.95 5.14 -15.20
N SER A 449 -17.08 5.19 -13.87
CA SER A 449 -16.51 4.17 -12.98
C SER A 449 -17.46 2.97 -12.84
N SER A 450 -16.89 1.74 -12.88
CA SER A 450 -17.63 0.49 -12.67
C SER A 450 -18.46 0.51 -11.39
N ARG A 451 -17.92 1.04 -10.28
CA ARG A 451 -18.64 1.22 -9.01
C ARG A 451 -19.93 2.05 -9.10
N THR A 452 -19.98 3.04 -10.00
CA THR A 452 -21.19 3.86 -10.21
C THR A 452 -22.24 3.04 -10.95
N PHE A 453 -21.79 2.22 -11.91
CA PHE A 453 -22.67 1.33 -12.65
C PHE A 453 -23.23 0.21 -11.76
N SER A 454 -22.42 -0.45 -10.92
CA SER A 454 -22.92 -1.46 -9.96
C SER A 454 -23.96 -0.88 -9.00
N ARG A 455 -23.75 0.38 -8.54
CA ARG A 455 -24.73 1.07 -7.69
C ARG A 455 -26.03 1.41 -8.43
N HIS A 456 -25.94 1.75 -9.71
CA HIS A 456 -27.10 2.00 -10.58
C HIS A 456 -27.89 0.71 -10.84
N ARG A 457 -27.23 -0.44 -10.92
CA ARG A 457 -27.90 -1.76 -11.03
C ARG A 457 -28.61 -2.17 -9.73
N ALA A 458 -28.06 -1.77 -8.58
CA ALA A 458 -28.62 -2.10 -7.27
C ALA A 458 -29.78 -1.19 -6.80
N SER A 459 -30.24 -0.21 -7.60
CA SER A 459 -31.38 0.65 -7.23
C SER A 459 -32.72 -0.07 -7.43
N LYS A 460 -33.63 0.04 -6.44
CA LYS A 460 -34.95 -0.60 -6.49
C LYS A 460 -35.88 0.09 -7.50
N PRO A 461 -36.65 -0.66 -8.31
CA PRO A 461 -37.84 -0.13 -8.96
C PRO A 461 -38.96 0.08 -7.92
N SER A 462 -39.84 1.05 -8.18
CA SER A 462 -40.89 1.54 -7.26
C SER A 462 -42.02 0.52 -7.01
N THR A 463 -41.92 -0.30 -5.96
CA THR A 463 -43.06 -1.03 -5.34
C THR A 463 -42.87 -1.21 -3.81
N PRO A 464 -43.96 -1.29 -3.01
CA PRO A 464 -43.91 -1.16 -1.54
C PRO A 464 -43.40 -2.45 -0.84
N PRO A 465 -42.78 -2.35 0.36
CA PRO A 465 -42.03 -3.46 0.93
C PRO A 465 -42.90 -4.43 1.74
N THR A 466 -42.80 -5.72 1.43
CA THR A 466 -43.21 -6.82 2.31
C THR A 466 -42.08 -7.22 3.26
N ARG A 467 -42.47 -7.80 4.41
CA ARG A 467 -41.68 -7.96 5.63
C ARG A 467 -40.75 -9.19 5.57
N SER A 468 -39.71 -9.13 4.73
CA SER A 468 -38.48 -9.94 4.74
C SER A 468 -37.68 -9.63 3.48
N ALA A 469 -36.83 -8.60 3.50
CA ALA A 469 -36.08 -8.19 2.30
C ALA A 469 -34.64 -8.75 2.35
N PRO A 470 -34.17 -9.47 1.31
CA PRO A 470 -32.77 -9.87 1.19
C PRO A 470 -31.89 -8.69 0.71
N ARG A 471 -30.56 -8.90 0.72
CA ARG A 471 -29.50 -7.96 0.30
C ARG A 471 -29.84 -7.21 -1.00
N ALA A 472 -29.34 -5.99 -1.17
CA ALA A 472 -29.43 -5.26 -2.45
C ALA A 472 -28.58 -6.00 -3.51
N ASP A 473 -29.26 -6.72 -4.39
CA ASP A 473 -28.67 -7.52 -5.46
C ASP A 473 -28.12 -6.61 -6.56
N CYS A 474 -26.84 -6.76 -6.90
CA CYS A 474 -26.16 -6.00 -7.94
C CYS A 474 -25.92 -6.80 -9.22
N SER A 475 -26.43 -8.03 -9.31
CA SER A 475 -26.30 -8.89 -10.48
C SER A 475 -26.90 -8.24 -11.74
N PHE A 476 -26.34 -8.60 -12.90
CA PHE A 476 -26.84 -8.09 -14.19
C PHE A 476 -28.25 -8.57 -14.52
N HIS A 477 -28.68 -9.70 -13.95
CA HIS A 477 -29.96 -10.33 -14.24
C HIS A 477 -31.11 -9.90 -13.30
N HIS A 478 -30.84 -9.35 -12.11
CA HIS A 478 -31.89 -8.95 -11.16
C HIS A 478 -32.68 -7.71 -11.61
N ASN A 479 -32.00 -6.66 -12.09
CA ASN A 479 -32.59 -5.38 -12.48
C ASN A 479 -32.30 -5.02 -13.95
N ALA A 480 -32.79 -5.83 -14.89
CA ALA A 480 -32.55 -5.63 -16.33
C ALA A 480 -32.99 -4.23 -16.85
N ALA A 481 -34.07 -3.67 -16.31
CA ALA A 481 -34.54 -2.33 -16.66
C ALA A 481 -33.51 -1.22 -16.34
N GLU A 482 -32.79 -1.33 -15.23
CA GLU A 482 -31.75 -0.35 -14.86
C GLU A 482 -30.46 -0.52 -15.68
N VAL A 483 -30.24 -1.72 -16.23
CA VAL A 483 -29.16 -1.95 -17.20
C VAL A 483 -29.51 -1.26 -18.53
N GLU A 484 -30.76 -1.34 -19.00
CA GLU A 484 -31.23 -0.67 -20.21
C GLU A 484 -31.21 0.86 -20.11
N THR A 485 -31.58 1.42 -18.96
CA THR A 485 -31.49 2.87 -18.72
C THR A 485 -30.04 3.35 -18.72
N TRP A 486 -29.11 2.57 -18.15
CA TRP A 486 -27.67 2.84 -18.22
C TRP A 486 -27.15 2.80 -19.65
N VAL A 487 -27.50 1.78 -20.43
CA VAL A 487 -27.15 1.67 -21.86
C VAL A 487 -27.68 2.87 -22.65
N SER A 488 -28.93 3.28 -22.38
CA SER A 488 -29.54 4.47 -23.00
C SER A 488 -28.82 5.76 -22.65
N SER A 489 -28.32 5.89 -21.42
CA SER A 489 -27.48 7.01 -20.96
C SER A 489 -26.13 7.03 -21.71
N LEU A 490 -25.47 5.88 -21.83
CA LEU A 490 -24.22 5.75 -22.58
C LEU A 490 -24.40 6.07 -24.07
N ALA A 491 -25.50 5.61 -24.68
CA ALA A 491 -25.81 5.89 -26.07
C ALA A 491 -26.07 7.39 -26.33
N LYS A 492 -26.79 8.07 -25.42
CA LYS A 492 -26.98 9.54 -25.49
C LYS A 492 -25.65 10.28 -25.40
N ASP A 493 -24.75 9.87 -24.52
CA ASP A 493 -23.43 10.50 -24.36
C ASP A 493 -22.49 10.21 -25.54
N ALA A 494 -22.58 9.03 -26.14
CA ALA A 494 -21.83 8.69 -27.36
C ALA A 494 -22.27 9.56 -28.55
N ARG A 495 -23.57 9.84 -28.69
CA ARG A 495 -24.12 10.70 -29.77
C ARG A 495 -23.68 12.16 -29.69
N LYS A 496 -23.37 12.67 -28.49
CA LYS A 496 -22.88 14.04 -28.29
C LYS A 496 -21.44 14.26 -28.78
N LYS A 497 -20.70 13.19 -29.08
CA LYS A 497 -19.29 13.26 -29.49
C LYS A 497 -19.18 13.03 -31.01
N GLU A 498 -18.53 13.95 -31.71
CA GLU A 498 -18.48 13.97 -33.18
C GLU A 498 -17.50 12.95 -33.81
N ASP A 499 -16.57 12.42 -33.01
CA ASP A 499 -15.55 11.45 -33.42
C ASP A 499 -16.16 10.15 -34.00
N ARG A 500 -15.65 9.69 -35.15
CA ARG A 500 -16.11 8.46 -35.86
C ARG A 500 -16.11 7.21 -34.97
N LEU A 501 -15.17 7.11 -34.02
CA LEU A 501 -15.09 6.03 -33.04
C LEU A 501 -16.38 5.88 -32.19
N PHE A 502 -17.05 6.98 -31.84
CA PHE A 502 -18.25 6.95 -31.00
C PHE A 502 -19.53 6.59 -31.76
N ARG A 503 -19.52 6.69 -33.10
CA ARG A 503 -20.60 6.17 -33.94
C ARG A 503 -20.68 4.64 -33.85
N GLY A 504 -19.53 3.96 -33.81
CA GLY A 504 -19.45 2.51 -33.60
C GLY A 504 -19.99 2.05 -32.25
N ILE A 505 -19.80 2.83 -31.19
CA ILE A 505 -20.24 2.50 -29.82
C ILE A 505 -21.76 2.30 -29.72
N THR A 506 -22.55 3.08 -30.45
CA THR A 506 -24.02 2.91 -30.43
C THR A 506 -24.42 1.54 -31.02
N HIS A 507 -23.71 1.07 -32.04
CA HIS A 507 -23.95 -0.25 -32.62
C HIS A 507 -23.45 -1.38 -31.72
N LEU A 508 -22.33 -1.18 -31.01
CA LEU A 508 -21.83 -2.13 -30.01
C LEU A 508 -22.80 -2.28 -28.84
N LEU A 509 -23.35 -1.18 -28.31
CA LEU A 509 -24.35 -1.21 -27.24
C LEU A 509 -25.62 -1.98 -27.65
N ASN A 510 -26.06 -1.84 -28.91
CA ASN A 510 -27.20 -2.62 -29.43
C ASN A 510 -26.89 -4.12 -29.54
N LEU A 511 -25.66 -4.48 -29.89
CA LEU A 511 -25.21 -5.88 -29.88
C LEU A 511 -25.16 -6.42 -28.44
N THR A 512 -24.58 -5.65 -27.51
CA THR A 512 -24.51 -6.00 -26.08
C THR A 512 -25.90 -6.23 -25.48
N LEU A 513 -26.90 -5.42 -25.82
CA LEU A 513 -28.29 -5.65 -25.38
C LEU A 513 -28.88 -6.97 -25.90
N ARG A 514 -28.55 -7.37 -27.13
CA ARG A 514 -28.97 -8.69 -27.66
C ARG A 514 -28.27 -9.85 -26.95
N MET A 515 -27.01 -9.68 -26.57
CA MET A 515 -26.24 -10.67 -25.79
C MET A 515 -26.81 -10.83 -24.37
N LEU A 516 -27.30 -9.74 -23.77
CA LEU A 516 -27.91 -9.70 -22.44
C LEU A 516 -29.41 -10.10 -22.42
N SER A 517 -29.93 -10.73 -23.48
CA SER A 517 -31.33 -11.17 -23.50
C SER A 517 -31.60 -12.19 -22.39
N PRO A 518 -32.69 -12.05 -21.62
CA PRO A 518 -33.06 -13.02 -20.59
C PRO A 518 -33.30 -14.43 -21.15
N HIS A 519 -33.80 -14.54 -22.39
CA HIS A 519 -34.08 -15.82 -23.03
C HIS A 519 -32.84 -16.33 -23.81
N PRO A 520 -32.35 -17.55 -23.52
CA PRO A 520 -31.14 -18.10 -24.17
C PRO A 520 -31.23 -18.19 -25.70
N MET A 521 -32.42 -18.44 -26.26
CA MET A 521 -32.64 -18.60 -27.71
C MET A 521 -32.52 -17.28 -28.48
N ASP A 522 -32.78 -16.15 -27.83
CA ASP A 522 -32.68 -14.82 -28.44
C ASP A 522 -31.23 -14.31 -28.49
N ARG A 523 -30.31 -14.99 -27.78
CA ARG A 523 -28.90 -14.60 -27.74
C ARG A 523 -28.18 -15.03 -29.02
N PRO A 524 -27.37 -14.15 -29.65
CA PRO A 524 -26.59 -14.48 -30.84
C PRO A 524 -25.57 -15.60 -30.59
N SER A 525 -25.04 -16.21 -31.65
CA SER A 525 -23.90 -17.12 -31.54
C SER A 525 -22.59 -16.34 -31.33
N ALA A 526 -21.58 -16.98 -30.73
CA ALA A 526 -20.26 -16.35 -30.53
C ALA A 526 -19.64 -15.89 -31.85
N ARG A 527 -19.69 -16.74 -32.89
CA ARG A 527 -19.23 -16.41 -34.25
C ARG A 527 -19.95 -15.21 -34.85
N PHE A 528 -21.28 -15.11 -34.65
CA PHE A 528 -22.02 -13.93 -35.08
C PHE A 528 -21.59 -12.67 -34.30
N CYS A 529 -21.29 -12.79 -33.00
CA CYS A 529 -20.79 -11.66 -32.22
C CYS A 529 -19.41 -11.20 -32.70
N GLU A 530 -18.50 -12.13 -32.98
CA GLU A 530 -17.17 -11.88 -33.54
C GLU A 530 -17.27 -11.13 -34.88
N GLU A 531 -17.95 -11.71 -35.87
CA GLU A 531 -18.15 -11.13 -37.21
C GLU A 531 -18.81 -9.75 -37.10
N ARG A 532 -19.81 -9.61 -36.22
CA ARG A 532 -20.53 -8.34 -36.05
C ARG A 532 -19.70 -7.26 -35.36
N VAL A 533 -18.89 -7.60 -34.36
CA VAL A 533 -17.96 -6.67 -33.72
C VAL A 533 -16.92 -6.23 -34.76
N TYR A 534 -16.36 -7.15 -35.54
CA TYR A 534 -15.41 -6.84 -36.61
C TYR A 534 -15.97 -5.83 -37.63
N GLU A 535 -17.19 -6.08 -38.14
CA GLU A 535 -17.87 -5.17 -39.05
C GLU A 535 -18.09 -3.77 -38.43
N ILE A 536 -18.50 -3.70 -37.17
CA ILE A 536 -18.76 -2.42 -36.49
C ILE A 536 -17.45 -1.63 -36.31
N LEU A 537 -16.35 -2.30 -35.96
CA LEU A 537 -15.05 -1.65 -35.75
C LEU A 537 -14.46 -1.13 -37.06
N THR A 538 -14.54 -1.92 -38.13
CA THR A 538 -13.98 -1.58 -39.45
C THR A 538 -14.82 -0.54 -40.18
N ASN A 539 -16.13 -0.78 -40.33
CA ASN A 539 -17.00 0.07 -41.16
C ASN A 539 -17.47 1.33 -40.43
N ASN A 540 -17.87 1.20 -39.16
CA ASN A 540 -18.54 2.27 -38.42
C ASN A 540 -17.58 3.09 -37.55
N ALA A 541 -16.64 2.44 -36.84
CA ALA A 541 -15.67 3.11 -35.98
C ALA A 541 -14.42 3.62 -36.73
N GLY A 542 -14.14 3.10 -37.93
CA GLY A 542 -12.98 3.48 -38.74
C GLY A 542 -11.64 3.00 -38.17
N VAL A 543 -11.65 1.87 -37.45
CA VAL A 543 -10.45 1.20 -36.97
C VAL A 543 -9.88 0.38 -38.13
N GLY A 544 -8.72 0.80 -38.65
CA GLY A 544 -8.03 0.06 -39.72
C GLY A 544 -7.40 -1.21 -39.16
N GLY A 545 -8.05 -2.37 -39.39
CA GLY A 545 -7.60 -3.68 -38.95
C GLY A 545 -7.70 -3.91 -37.43
N THR A 546 -8.42 -4.94 -37.01
CA THR A 546 -8.41 -5.46 -35.63
C THR A 546 -7.25 -6.45 -35.47
N HIS A 547 -6.77 -6.68 -34.24
CA HIS A 547 -5.68 -7.62 -33.95
C HIS A 547 -5.86 -9.00 -34.62
N CYS A 548 -7.08 -9.57 -34.59
CA CYS A 548 -7.36 -10.88 -35.20
C CYS A 548 -7.81 -10.82 -36.68
N GLY A 549 -8.09 -9.63 -37.25
CA GLY A 549 -8.60 -9.48 -38.62
C GLY A 549 -7.64 -8.84 -39.64
N SER A 550 -6.55 -8.20 -39.19
CA SER A 550 -5.45 -7.70 -40.03
C SER A 550 -4.23 -7.41 -39.14
N ALA A 551 -3.01 -7.67 -39.64
CA ALA A 551 -1.73 -7.62 -38.92
C ALA A 551 -1.42 -6.28 -38.23
N ARG A 552 -2.05 -6.06 -37.06
CA ARG A 552 -1.85 -4.90 -36.18
C ARG A 552 -1.39 -5.41 -34.82
N MET A 553 -0.09 -5.32 -34.58
CA MET A 553 0.53 -5.78 -33.34
C MET A 553 0.91 -4.58 -32.46
N TRP A 554 0.43 -4.58 -31.22
CA TRP A 554 0.85 -3.65 -30.19
C TRP A 554 2.07 -4.25 -29.48
N ARG A 555 3.22 -3.57 -29.54
CA ARG A 555 4.45 -4.00 -28.86
C ARG A 555 5.06 -2.82 -28.10
N VAL A 556 5.45 -3.07 -26.85
CA VAL A 556 6.24 -2.11 -26.07
C VAL A 556 7.72 -2.49 -26.18
N VAL A 557 8.53 -1.64 -26.81
CA VAL A 557 9.99 -1.83 -26.94
C VAL A 557 10.67 -0.58 -26.38
N ASP A 558 11.54 -0.74 -25.39
CA ASP A 558 12.33 0.35 -24.77
C ASP A 558 11.50 1.59 -24.35
N GLY A 559 10.29 1.37 -23.81
CA GLY A 559 9.41 2.46 -23.37
C GLY A 559 8.72 3.24 -24.50
N LEU A 560 8.90 2.82 -25.75
CA LEU A 560 8.17 3.29 -26.93
C LEU A 560 7.16 2.24 -27.39
N VAL A 561 5.97 2.70 -27.79
CA VAL A 561 4.95 1.82 -28.37
C VAL A 561 5.11 1.84 -29.88
N GLU A 562 5.55 0.72 -30.46
CA GLU A 562 5.52 0.55 -31.91
C GLU A 562 4.16 -0.02 -32.34
N VAL A 563 3.51 0.66 -33.29
CA VAL A 563 2.38 0.09 -34.04
C VAL A 563 2.94 -0.39 -35.36
N ALA A 564 3.35 -1.67 -35.42
CA ALA A 564 3.78 -2.27 -36.68
C ALA A 564 2.56 -2.35 -37.61
N ARG A 565 2.54 -1.56 -38.68
CA ARG A 565 1.65 -1.77 -39.83
C ARG A 565 2.34 -2.76 -40.75
N GLY A 566 1.89 -4.02 -40.77
CA GLY A 566 2.44 -5.02 -41.68
C GLY A 566 2.31 -4.57 -43.14
N VAL A 567 3.45 -4.48 -43.82
CA VAL A 567 3.51 -4.40 -45.30
C VAL A 567 3.08 -5.77 -45.84
N PRO A 568 2.14 -5.86 -46.79
CA PRO A 568 1.79 -7.13 -47.39
C PRO A 568 2.83 -7.50 -48.46
N GLY A 569 3.45 -8.67 -48.32
CA GLY A 569 4.23 -9.38 -49.33
C GLY A 569 4.59 -10.77 -48.80
N VAL A 570 4.62 -11.88 -49.55
CA VAL A 570 4.65 -12.15 -51.00
C VAL A 570 4.17 -13.60 -51.23
N GLY A 571 3.47 -13.85 -52.34
CA GLY A 571 3.31 -15.15 -53.01
C GLY A 571 1.88 -15.34 -53.55
N GLY A 572 1.57 -15.36 -54.85
CA GLY A 572 2.37 -15.27 -56.07
C GLY A 572 1.49 -14.88 -57.28
N ASP A 573 2.15 -14.79 -58.43
CA ASP A 573 1.67 -14.67 -59.82
C ASP A 573 1.23 -13.30 -60.39
N THR A 574 2.12 -12.80 -61.27
CA THR A 574 2.02 -11.77 -62.33
C THR A 574 0.88 -11.98 -63.36
N PRO A 575 0.66 -11.09 -64.38
CA PRO A 575 1.26 -9.77 -64.69
C PRO A 575 0.24 -8.66 -65.06
N GLY A 576 0.69 -7.39 -65.12
CA GLY A 576 0.12 -6.43 -66.08
C GLY A 576 0.14 -4.94 -65.72
N GLY A 577 1.18 -4.23 -66.16
CA GLY A 577 1.04 -2.94 -66.87
C GLY A 577 0.73 -1.64 -66.10
N GLY A 578 1.68 -0.70 -66.17
CA GLY A 578 1.35 0.67 -66.63
C GLY A 578 1.39 1.83 -65.64
N ARG A 579 2.57 2.47 -65.56
CA ARG A 579 2.85 3.93 -65.50
C ARG A 579 1.78 4.91 -64.93
N GLY A 580 2.22 5.69 -63.93
CA GLY A 580 2.50 7.11 -64.15
C GLY A 580 1.56 8.19 -63.56
N GLN A 581 2.18 9.07 -62.76
CA GLN A 581 1.97 10.53 -62.62
C GLN A 581 0.93 11.10 -61.63
N SER A 582 1.48 11.72 -60.56
CA SER A 582 1.32 13.12 -60.11
C SER A 582 0.12 13.96 -60.57
N TRP A 583 -0.50 14.72 -59.65
CA TRP A 583 -0.53 16.22 -59.59
C TRP A 583 -1.69 16.74 -58.69
N LEU A 584 -1.31 17.53 -57.69
CA LEU A 584 -1.84 18.82 -57.18
C LEU A 584 -3.32 19.30 -57.32
N THR A 585 -3.66 20.20 -56.37
CA THR A 585 -4.76 21.22 -56.32
C THR A 585 -6.12 20.74 -55.77
N GLY A 586 -6.96 21.54 -55.07
CA GLY A 586 -6.96 22.93 -54.64
C GLY A 586 -8.41 23.44 -54.42
N ARG A 587 -8.60 24.31 -53.40
CA ARG A 587 -9.61 25.39 -53.23
C ARG A 587 -11.14 25.17 -53.18
N GLY A 588 -11.76 26.00 -52.31
CA GLY A 588 -13.09 26.66 -52.44
C GLY A 588 -14.22 25.98 -51.65
N GLY A 589 -15.15 26.64 -50.94
CA GLY A 589 -15.51 28.05 -50.77
C GLY A 589 -17.02 28.16 -50.45
N SER A 590 -17.36 28.84 -49.35
CA SER A 590 -18.59 29.64 -49.06
C SER A 590 -20.03 29.16 -49.33
N ARG A 591 -20.92 29.35 -48.34
CA ARG A 591 -22.25 30.04 -48.37
C ARG A 591 -23.09 29.61 -47.15
N SER A 592 -23.42 30.48 -46.18
CA SER A 592 -24.52 31.48 -46.09
C SER A 592 -25.94 30.89 -46.08
N GLY A 593 -26.73 31.19 -45.05
CA GLY A 593 -28.17 30.92 -45.01
C GLY A 593 -28.82 31.25 -43.67
N SER A 594 -29.39 32.45 -43.58
CA SER A 594 -30.20 33.04 -42.51
C SER A 594 -31.69 32.62 -42.56
N ALA A 595 -32.38 32.61 -41.41
CA ALA A 595 -33.81 32.96 -41.18
C ALA A 595 -34.20 32.52 -39.75
N SER A 596 -34.39 33.40 -38.76
CA SER A 596 -35.49 34.37 -38.50
C SER A 596 -36.78 33.79 -37.92
N GLN A 597 -37.04 34.18 -36.65
CA GLN A 597 -38.33 34.63 -36.06
C GLN A 597 -39.54 33.66 -36.07
N SER A 598 -40.39 33.55 -35.05
CA SER A 598 -41.02 34.58 -34.20
C SER A 598 -41.91 33.91 -33.13
N GLY A 599 -42.25 34.70 -32.09
CA GLY A 599 -43.55 34.64 -31.40
C GLY A 599 -43.56 34.02 -29.99
N SER A 600 -44.17 34.56 -28.93
CA SER A 600 -44.44 35.91 -28.38
C SER A 600 -45.41 35.70 -27.19
N LYS A 601 -45.36 36.60 -26.17
CA LYS A 601 -46.39 36.89 -25.14
C LYS A 601 -46.45 35.90 -23.94
N SER A 602 -46.67 36.29 -22.66
CA SER A 602 -47.01 37.59 -22.04
C SER A 602 -47.02 37.50 -20.49
N SER A 603 -46.54 38.58 -19.84
CA SER A 603 -47.10 39.33 -18.69
C SER A 603 -47.49 38.71 -17.33
N GLY A 604 -47.07 39.43 -16.27
CA GLY A 604 -47.88 39.76 -15.06
C GLY A 604 -47.34 39.18 -13.75
N SER A 605 -46.56 39.91 -12.93
CA SER A 605 -46.95 40.94 -11.93
C SER A 605 -46.82 40.42 -10.48
N GLY A 606 -45.97 41.06 -9.66
CA GLY A 606 -45.88 40.87 -8.20
C GLY A 606 -47.09 41.46 -7.44
N PRO A 607 -47.09 41.56 -6.07
CA PRO A 607 -46.04 42.28 -5.34
C PRO A 607 -45.70 41.81 -3.88
N MET A 608 -44.57 42.36 -3.40
CA MET A 608 -44.13 42.79 -2.04
C MET A 608 -44.78 42.28 -0.73
N GLY A 609 -43.92 41.98 0.25
CA GLY A 609 -44.26 41.94 1.68
C GLY A 609 -43.02 41.92 2.60
N ARG A 610 -42.95 42.87 3.55
CA ARG A 610 -41.81 43.28 4.38
C ARG A 610 -41.48 42.37 5.59
N GLY A 611 -40.17 42.27 5.85
CA GLY A 611 -39.41 42.16 7.11
C GLY A 611 -40.04 41.89 8.49
N GLN A 612 -39.35 41.05 9.28
CA GLN A 612 -38.91 41.40 10.65
C GLN A 612 -37.93 40.36 11.22
N GLY A 613 -36.95 40.84 11.99
CA GLY A 613 -35.87 40.05 12.59
C GLY A 613 -36.28 39.27 13.85
N GLY A 614 -35.49 38.23 14.14
CA GLY A 614 -35.58 37.43 15.36
C GLY A 614 -34.22 36.82 15.71
N ARG A 615 -33.75 37.09 16.94
CA ARG A 615 -32.51 36.56 17.55
C ARG A 615 -32.51 35.01 17.58
N PRO A 616 -31.35 34.34 17.47
CA PRO A 616 -31.29 32.88 17.46
C PRO A 616 -31.47 32.31 18.88
N LYS A 617 -32.48 31.46 19.07
CA LYS A 617 -32.65 30.60 20.25
C LYS A 617 -31.73 29.38 20.13
N ALA A 618 -30.93 29.13 21.17
CA ALA A 618 -30.14 27.91 21.33
C ALA A 618 -31.05 26.67 21.25
N ARG A 619 -30.68 25.71 20.39
CA ARG A 619 -31.33 24.39 20.31
C ARG A 619 -30.56 23.39 21.18
N PRO A 620 -31.25 22.54 21.96
CA PRO A 620 -30.59 21.46 22.69
C PRO A 620 -30.02 20.42 21.71
N TRP A 621 -28.85 19.89 22.04
CA TRP A 621 -28.18 18.83 21.29
C TRP A 621 -29.09 17.61 21.18
N LYS A 622 -29.59 17.32 19.98
CA LYS A 622 -30.21 16.03 19.65
C LYS A 622 -29.10 15.10 19.15
N ALA A 623 -28.87 14.01 19.88
CA ALA A 623 -28.05 12.92 19.40
C ALA A 623 -28.59 12.43 18.03
N PRO A 624 -27.72 12.16 17.04
CA PRO A 624 -28.17 11.59 15.77
C PRO A 624 -28.76 10.21 16.04
N ILE A 625 -30.03 10.04 15.65
CA ILE A 625 -30.70 8.73 15.67
C ILE A 625 -30.08 7.92 14.53
N TYR A 626 -29.22 6.97 14.88
CA TYR A 626 -28.74 5.97 13.96
C TYR A 626 -29.87 4.96 13.71
N SER A 627 -30.35 4.88 12.47
CA SER A 627 -31.18 3.78 12.01
C SER A 627 -30.28 2.57 11.77
N ASP A 628 -30.43 1.54 12.62
CA ASP A 628 -29.74 0.26 12.49
C ASP A 628 -30.26 -0.48 11.24
N THR A 629 -29.61 -0.26 10.10
CA THR A 629 -29.85 -1.05 8.89
C THR A 629 -28.98 -2.29 8.97
N GLY A 630 -29.58 -3.40 9.40
CA GLY A 630 -28.95 -4.71 9.48
C GLY A 630 -28.32 -5.12 8.15
N GLY A 631 -27.00 -4.98 8.08
CA GLY A 631 -26.11 -5.53 7.06
C GLY A 631 -24.93 -6.15 7.77
N ASN A 632 -24.49 -7.31 7.29
CA ASN A 632 -23.46 -8.16 7.90
C ASN A 632 -22.15 -7.38 8.12
N ASN A 633 -22.03 -6.76 9.29
CA ASN A 633 -20.79 -6.18 9.78
C ASN A 633 -20.10 -7.28 10.61
N ASP A 634 -18.83 -7.56 10.32
CA ASP A 634 -17.99 -8.40 11.18
C ASP A 634 -17.88 -7.75 12.56
N ARG A 635 -18.82 -8.11 13.43
CA ARG A 635 -18.95 -7.59 14.78
C ARG A 635 -18.13 -8.47 15.70
N GLN A 636 -17.03 -7.95 16.22
CA GLN A 636 -16.29 -8.62 17.28
C GLN A 636 -16.90 -8.16 18.61
N THR A 637 -17.49 -9.10 19.37
CA THR A 637 -18.19 -8.78 20.61
C THR A 637 -17.43 -9.24 21.86
N GLY A 638 -17.61 -8.49 22.95
CA GLY A 638 -17.16 -8.80 24.29
C GLY A 638 -15.65 -8.97 24.41
N ARG A 639 -15.23 -10.05 25.07
CA ARG A 639 -13.81 -10.30 25.40
C ARG A 639 -12.93 -10.52 24.18
N LYS A 640 -13.48 -11.09 23.11
CA LYS A 640 -12.72 -11.32 21.87
C LYS A 640 -12.30 -9.98 21.24
N ALA A 641 -13.17 -8.97 21.29
CA ALA A 641 -12.86 -7.62 20.86
C ALA A 641 -11.77 -6.98 21.74
N GLN A 642 -11.85 -7.16 23.06
CA GLN A 642 -10.84 -6.65 23.99
C GLN A 642 -9.46 -7.27 23.78
N LEU A 643 -9.40 -8.59 23.60
CA LEU A 643 -8.14 -9.28 23.27
C LEU A 643 -7.59 -8.83 21.92
N SER A 644 -8.46 -8.63 20.92
CA SER A 644 -8.07 -8.08 19.61
C SER A 644 -7.48 -6.67 19.74
N ASN A 645 -8.13 -5.79 20.50
CA ASN A 645 -7.66 -4.44 20.80
C ASN A 645 -6.27 -4.45 21.46
N ILE A 646 -6.09 -5.28 22.48
CA ILE A 646 -4.82 -5.42 23.19
C ILE A 646 -3.74 -5.96 22.26
N THR A 647 -4.05 -6.98 21.46
CA THR A 647 -3.09 -7.56 20.51
C THR A 647 -2.65 -6.54 19.47
N ALA A 648 -3.58 -5.76 18.92
CA ALA A 648 -3.27 -4.70 17.97
C ALA A 648 -2.45 -3.55 18.57
N ALA A 649 -2.70 -3.17 19.82
CA ALA A 649 -1.89 -2.17 20.50
C ALA A 649 -0.48 -2.69 20.82
N LYS A 650 -0.39 -3.96 21.24
CA LYS A 650 0.88 -4.64 21.53
C LYS A 650 1.75 -4.77 20.28
N THR A 651 1.18 -5.15 19.13
CA THR A 651 1.97 -5.27 17.89
C THR A 651 2.59 -3.94 17.48
N VAL A 652 1.86 -2.83 17.62
CA VAL A 652 2.41 -1.49 17.36
C VAL A 652 3.54 -1.15 18.33
N ALA A 653 3.37 -1.44 19.63
CA ALA A 653 4.40 -1.22 20.64
C ALA A 653 5.66 -2.07 20.40
N ASP A 654 5.50 -3.34 20.01
CA ASP A 654 6.60 -4.26 19.74
C ASP A 654 7.43 -3.82 18.51
N ILE A 655 6.81 -3.21 17.49
CA ILE A 655 7.51 -2.68 16.30
C ILE A 655 8.53 -1.60 16.69
N ILE A 656 8.12 -0.66 17.55
CA ILE A 656 8.93 0.50 17.93
C ILE A 656 9.81 0.26 19.18
N ARG A 657 9.68 -0.88 19.86
CA ARG A 657 10.45 -1.19 21.08
C ARG A 657 11.97 -1.10 20.88
N SER A 658 12.46 -1.50 19.70
CA SER A 658 13.88 -1.40 19.33
C SER A 658 14.36 0.03 19.02
N CYS A 659 13.46 1.01 18.99
CA CYS A 659 13.79 2.42 18.74
C CYS A 659 14.06 3.21 20.04
N LEU A 660 13.98 2.58 21.21
CA LEU A 660 14.15 3.26 22.50
C LEU A 660 15.63 3.23 22.97
N GLY A 661 16.13 4.40 23.40
CA GLY A 661 17.45 4.55 24.01
C GLY A 661 18.60 4.90 23.05
N PRO A 662 19.83 5.11 23.56
CA PRO A 662 20.98 5.52 22.75
C PRO A 662 21.43 4.48 21.72
N LYS A 663 21.22 3.19 22.00
CA LYS A 663 21.49 2.07 21.10
C LYS A 663 20.26 1.65 20.30
N ALA A 664 19.37 2.60 20.02
CA ALA A 664 18.20 2.36 19.18
C ALA A 664 18.60 1.89 17.78
N MET A 665 17.89 0.88 17.26
CA MET A 665 18.09 0.39 15.91
C MET A 665 17.28 1.24 14.91
N LEU A 666 17.86 1.51 13.74
CA LEU A 666 17.17 2.20 12.67
C LEU A 666 16.07 1.33 12.05
N LYS A 667 14.97 1.95 11.64
CA LYS A 667 13.91 1.30 10.87
C LYS A 667 13.93 1.83 9.44
N MET A 668 13.82 0.90 8.50
CA MET A 668 13.66 1.20 7.09
C MET A 668 12.18 1.11 6.74
N LEU A 669 11.62 2.21 6.27
CA LEU A 669 10.24 2.33 5.81
C LEU A 669 10.26 2.42 4.29
N LEU A 670 9.39 1.64 3.64
CA LEU A 670 9.22 1.63 2.19
C LEU A 670 7.85 2.22 1.87
N ASP A 671 7.85 3.37 1.21
CA ASP A 671 6.62 4.00 0.74
C ASP A 671 5.99 3.16 -0.39
N PRO A 672 4.66 3.25 -0.60
CA PRO A 672 4.00 2.62 -1.75
C PRO A 672 4.56 3.05 -3.11
N MET A 673 5.27 4.19 -3.16
CA MET A 673 5.94 4.72 -4.36
C MET A 673 7.40 4.28 -4.50
N GLY A 674 7.93 3.46 -3.57
CA GLY A 674 9.32 3.00 -3.56
C GLY A 674 10.31 3.98 -2.92
N GLY A 675 9.84 5.05 -2.26
CA GLY A 675 10.66 5.91 -1.42
C GLY A 675 11.16 5.15 -0.19
N ILE A 676 12.43 5.36 0.20
CA ILE A 676 13.02 4.71 1.38
C ILE A 676 13.27 5.79 2.43
N VAL A 677 12.63 5.65 3.59
CA VAL A 677 12.89 6.50 4.75
C VAL A 677 13.57 5.67 5.83
N LEU A 678 14.78 6.09 6.23
CA LEU A 678 15.54 5.47 7.31
C LEU A 678 15.53 6.39 8.52
N THR A 679 14.93 5.96 9.63
CA THR A 679 14.87 6.77 10.85
C THR A 679 14.78 5.91 12.11
N ASN A 680 15.24 6.47 13.23
CA ASN A 680 15.06 5.94 14.59
C ASN A 680 13.94 6.66 15.35
N ASP A 681 13.39 7.76 14.82
CA ASP A 681 12.31 8.48 15.48
C ASP A 681 11.00 7.69 15.41
N GLY A 682 10.51 7.28 16.59
CA GLY A 682 9.25 6.55 16.71
C GLY A 682 8.05 7.32 16.19
N HIS A 683 8.03 8.66 16.32
CA HIS A 683 6.90 9.45 15.83
C HIS A 683 6.88 9.53 14.29
N ALA A 684 8.04 9.70 13.64
CA ALA A 684 8.15 9.56 12.18
C ALA A 684 7.72 8.15 11.72
N ILE A 685 8.18 7.09 12.39
CA ILE A 685 7.82 5.71 12.06
C ILE A 685 6.30 5.49 12.14
N LEU A 686 5.65 5.90 13.24
CA LEU A 686 4.22 5.67 13.44
C LEU A 686 3.33 6.48 12.48
N ARG A 687 3.84 7.57 11.90
CA ARG A 687 3.11 8.37 10.89
C ARG A 687 3.05 7.70 9.53
N GLU A 688 4.11 6.99 9.14
CA GLU A 688 4.18 6.31 7.83
C GLU A 688 3.55 4.91 7.87
N ILE A 689 3.39 4.30 9.04
CA ILE A 689 2.76 2.98 9.16
C ILE A 689 1.24 3.10 8.94
N GLU A 690 0.76 2.47 7.87
CA GLU A 690 -0.68 2.29 7.63
C GLU A 690 -1.22 1.10 8.44
N VAL A 691 -2.09 1.37 9.43
CA VAL A 691 -2.73 0.31 10.22
C VAL A 691 -4.23 0.21 9.94
N SER A 692 -4.75 -1.01 9.79
CA SER A 692 -6.17 -1.29 9.57
C SER A 692 -7.01 -1.21 10.86
N HIS A 693 -6.49 -1.75 11.96
CA HIS A 693 -7.20 -1.91 13.23
C HIS A 693 -7.39 -0.56 13.98
N PRO A 694 -8.61 -0.22 14.45
CA PRO A 694 -8.90 1.09 15.05
C PRO A 694 -8.16 1.34 16.37
N ALA A 695 -7.95 0.31 17.19
CA ALA A 695 -7.16 0.46 18.43
C ALA A 695 -5.71 0.90 18.15
N ALA A 696 -5.11 0.38 17.09
CA ALA A 696 -3.76 0.77 16.68
C ALA A 696 -3.72 2.20 16.11
N LYS A 697 -4.76 2.63 15.39
CA LYS A 697 -4.90 4.05 14.99
C LYS A 697 -4.99 4.97 16.20
N SER A 698 -5.75 4.59 17.22
CA SER A 698 -5.85 5.34 18.48
C SER A 698 -4.49 5.46 19.18
N MET A 699 -3.65 4.41 19.11
CA MET A 699 -2.26 4.45 19.59
C MET A 699 -1.40 5.42 18.78
N ILE A 700 -1.53 5.45 17.44
CA ILE A 700 -0.79 6.42 16.61
C ILE A 700 -1.22 7.85 16.94
N GLU A 701 -2.53 8.11 17.12
CA GLU A 701 -3.04 9.42 17.53
C GLU A 701 -2.49 9.85 18.90
N LEU A 702 -2.37 8.92 19.86
CA LEU A 702 -1.72 9.17 21.14
C LEU A 702 -0.29 9.68 20.97
N SER A 703 0.51 9.02 20.12
CA SER A 703 1.90 9.44 19.86
C SER A 703 1.98 10.87 19.32
N ARG A 704 1.01 11.26 18.47
CA ARG A 704 0.93 12.61 17.91
C ARG A 704 0.57 13.65 18.96
N THR A 705 -0.36 13.34 19.88
CA THR A 705 -0.68 14.25 20.99
C THR A 705 0.49 14.44 21.94
N GLN A 706 1.27 13.38 22.19
CA GLN A 706 2.46 13.46 23.04
C GLN A 706 3.55 14.34 22.41
N ASP A 707 3.78 14.18 21.10
CA ASP A 707 4.71 14.99 20.32
C ASP A 707 4.36 16.49 20.37
N GLU A 708 3.08 16.83 20.20
CA GLU A 708 2.64 18.23 20.24
C GLU A 708 2.73 18.85 21.65
N GLU A 709 2.44 18.08 22.70
CA GLU A 709 2.38 18.58 24.08
C GLU A 709 3.76 18.69 24.74
N VAL A 710 4.63 17.68 24.63
CA VAL A 710 5.95 17.68 25.31
C VAL A 710 7.14 17.54 24.37
N GLY A 711 6.93 17.08 23.14
CA GLY A 711 7.97 16.89 22.11
C GLY A 711 8.89 15.67 22.30
N ASP A 712 8.85 15.01 23.46
CA ASP A 712 9.67 13.82 23.73
C ASP A 712 8.85 12.72 24.43
N GLY A 713 9.39 11.50 24.47
CA GLY A 713 8.77 10.34 25.09
C GLY A 713 7.68 9.68 24.24
N THR A 714 7.58 10.01 22.95
CA THR A 714 6.59 9.43 22.02
C THR A 714 6.68 7.90 21.95
N THR A 715 7.91 7.37 21.88
CA THR A 715 8.18 5.93 21.93
C THR A 715 7.83 5.32 23.28
N THR A 716 8.25 5.98 24.37
CA THR A 716 8.02 5.55 25.75
C THR A 716 6.54 5.37 26.05
N VAL A 717 5.69 6.33 25.66
CA VAL A 717 4.23 6.26 25.88
C VAL A 717 3.63 5.04 25.22
N ILE A 718 3.99 4.76 23.97
CA ILE A 718 3.40 3.67 23.20
C ILE A 718 3.87 2.32 23.72
N ILE A 719 5.15 2.18 24.08
CA ILE A 719 5.69 0.96 24.69
C ILE A 719 5.01 0.70 26.05
N LEU A 720 4.88 1.73 26.87
CA LEU A 720 4.27 1.61 28.20
C LEU A 720 2.78 1.27 28.10
N ALA A 721 2.03 1.94 27.23
CA ALA A 721 0.61 1.64 27.00
C ALA A 721 0.40 0.21 26.47
N GLY A 722 1.24 -0.24 25.53
CA GLY A 722 1.21 -1.61 25.01
C GLY A 722 1.50 -2.66 26.09
N GLU A 723 2.47 -2.39 26.97
CA GLU A 723 2.80 -3.31 28.07
C GLU A 723 1.71 -3.33 29.15
N ILE A 724 1.16 -2.18 29.56
CA ILE A 724 0.05 -2.12 30.53
C ILE A 724 -1.15 -2.94 30.02
N LEU A 725 -1.46 -2.84 28.72
CA LEU A 725 -2.51 -3.64 28.09
C LEU A 725 -2.16 -5.13 28.06
N ALA A 726 -0.91 -5.49 27.78
CA ALA A 726 -0.45 -6.87 27.84
C ALA A 726 -0.59 -7.47 29.25
N GLN A 727 -0.25 -6.70 30.29
CA GLN A 727 -0.41 -7.09 31.69
C GLN A 727 -1.87 -7.15 32.16
N ALA A 728 -2.80 -6.56 31.40
CA ALA A 728 -4.24 -6.70 31.64
C ALA A 728 -4.81 -8.04 31.17
N VAL A 729 -4.16 -8.73 30.20
CA VAL A 729 -4.66 -10.00 29.63
C VAL A 729 -4.85 -11.09 30.71
N PRO A 730 -3.88 -11.38 31.59
CA PRO A 730 -4.06 -12.38 32.65
C PRO A 730 -5.19 -12.01 33.62
N GLN A 731 -5.47 -10.72 33.81
CA GLN A 731 -6.56 -10.26 34.68
C GLN A 731 -7.93 -10.47 34.02
N LEU A 732 -8.02 -10.29 32.70
CA LEU A 732 -9.22 -10.59 31.92
C LEU A 732 -9.50 -12.10 31.87
N GLU A 733 -8.45 -12.92 31.75
CA GLU A 733 -8.56 -14.39 31.81
C GLU A 733 -9.06 -14.88 33.17
N ARG A 734 -8.67 -14.21 34.26
CA ARG A 734 -9.19 -14.43 35.63
C ARG A 734 -10.64 -13.97 35.83
N ASN A 735 -11.36 -13.60 34.77
CA ASN A 735 -12.73 -13.11 34.82
C ASN A 735 -12.92 -11.80 35.61
N ILE A 736 -11.88 -10.98 35.77
CA ILE A 736 -12.02 -9.66 36.39
C ILE A 736 -12.68 -8.71 35.40
N HIS A 737 -13.72 -7.99 35.83
CA HIS A 737 -14.43 -7.06 34.98
C HIS A 737 -13.52 -5.88 34.57
N PRO A 738 -13.47 -5.46 33.29
CA PRO A 738 -12.59 -4.39 32.80
C PRO A 738 -12.69 -3.07 33.59
N VAL A 739 -13.89 -2.71 34.07
CA VAL A 739 -14.11 -1.51 34.89
C VAL A 739 -13.32 -1.54 36.21
N VAL A 740 -13.15 -2.72 36.82
CA VAL A 740 -12.37 -2.89 38.06
C VAL A 740 -10.87 -2.75 37.78
N ILE A 741 -10.43 -3.25 36.62
CA ILE A 741 -9.04 -3.07 36.13
C ILE A 741 -8.77 -1.57 35.92
N ILE A 742 -9.67 -0.88 35.22
CA ILE A 742 -9.57 0.56 34.96
C ILE A 742 -9.53 1.37 36.26
N SER A 743 -10.37 1.05 37.26
CA SER A 743 -10.35 1.76 38.54
C SER A 743 -9.03 1.56 39.29
N ALA A 744 -8.47 0.36 39.24
CA ALA A 744 -7.17 0.07 39.85
C ALA A 744 -6.03 0.79 39.12
N PHE A 745 -6.04 0.84 37.78
CA PHE A 745 -5.07 1.58 36.97
C PHE A 745 -5.10 3.08 37.27
N LYS A 746 -6.29 3.68 37.41
CA LYS A 746 -6.41 5.10 37.80
C LYS A 746 -5.85 5.40 39.19
N ARG A 747 -6.02 4.47 40.13
CA ARG A 747 -5.42 4.60 41.47
C ARG A 747 -3.89 4.53 41.38
N ALA A 748 -3.36 3.53 40.66
CA ALA A 748 -1.92 3.40 40.43
C ALA A 748 -1.32 4.64 39.75
N LEU A 749 -2.04 5.27 38.82
CA LEU A 749 -1.62 6.52 38.17
C LEU A 749 -1.47 7.68 39.17
N ALA A 750 -2.44 7.85 40.07
CA ALA A 750 -2.38 8.93 41.06
C ALA A 750 -1.19 8.75 42.00
N ASP A 751 -0.96 7.52 42.46
CA ASP A 751 0.18 7.20 43.32
C ASP A 751 1.53 7.33 42.56
N ALA A 752 1.58 6.94 41.29
CA ALA A 752 2.78 7.07 40.45
C ALA A 752 3.20 8.53 40.25
N ILE A 753 2.25 9.44 40.02
CA ILE A 753 2.50 10.88 39.88
C ILE A 753 3.13 11.43 41.16
N GLN A 754 2.59 11.09 42.34
CA GLN A 754 3.16 11.51 43.63
C GLN A 754 4.58 11.00 43.84
N ILE A 755 4.85 9.74 43.49
CA ILE A 755 6.19 9.15 43.62
C ILE A 755 7.21 9.90 42.74
N ILE A 756 6.81 10.31 41.53
CA ILE A 756 7.70 11.06 40.63
C ILE A 756 8.01 12.44 41.21
N GLU A 757 7.00 13.15 41.71
CA GLU A 757 7.17 14.46 42.34
C GLU A 757 8.12 14.41 43.55
N GLU A 758 8.14 13.30 44.31
CA GLU A 758 9.05 13.07 45.44
C GLU A 758 10.50 12.76 45.03
N ILE A 759 10.70 12.10 43.88
CA ILE A 759 12.03 11.73 43.37
C ILE A 759 12.69 12.88 42.62
N SER A 760 11.88 13.78 42.05
CA SER A 760 12.35 14.90 41.24
C SER A 760 13.14 15.95 42.04
N LEU A 761 14.18 16.50 41.41
CA LEU A 761 15.04 17.55 41.97
C LEU A 761 14.74 18.89 41.29
N PRO A 762 14.66 20.01 42.05
CA PRO A 762 14.50 21.33 41.45
C PRO A 762 15.77 21.78 40.72
N VAL A 763 15.61 22.54 39.64
CA VAL A 763 16.71 23.10 38.84
C VAL A 763 16.56 24.59 38.62
N ASP A 764 17.69 25.29 38.60
CA ASP A 764 17.74 26.71 38.29
C ASP A 764 17.69 26.92 36.76
N ILE A 765 16.83 27.84 36.32
CA ILE A 765 16.57 28.14 34.91
C ILE A 765 17.62 29.12 34.35
N ASP A 766 18.21 29.92 35.23
CA ASP A 766 19.19 30.94 34.87
C ASP A 766 20.61 30.38 34.74
N ASP A 767 20.84 29.14 35.21
CA ASP A 767 22.11 28.44 35.02
C ASP A 767 22.20 27.79 33.63
N ASP A 768 22.98 28.46 32.77
CA ASP A 768 23.25 28.00 31.41
C ASP A 768 23.91 26.61 31.39
N GLU A 769 24.83 26.31 32.31
CA GLU A 769 25.57 25.04 32.30
C GLU A 769 24.65 23.86 32.63
N ALA A 770 23.75 24.04 33.60
CA ALA A 770 22.73 23.06 33.92
C ALA A 770 21.78 22.81 32.75
N MET A 771 21.34 23.88 32.07
CA MET A 771 20.50 23.79 30.88
C MET A 771 21.23 23.12 29.70
N TYR A 772 22.52 23.38 29.51
CA TYR A 772 23.32 22.71 28.49
C TYR A 772 23.42 21.21 28.73
N LYS A 773 23.73 20.78 29.96
CA LYS A 773 23.79 19.36 30.33
C LYS A 773 22.46 18.65 30.06
N LEU A 774 21.35 19.31 30.40
CA LEU A 774 20.01 18.79 30.17
C LEU A 774 19.67 18.65 28.67
N ILE A 775 19.88 19.69 27.88
CA ILE A 775 19.57 19.64 26.45
C ILE A 775 20.50 18.64 25.75
N SER A 776 21.78 18.57 26.16
CA SER A 776 22.74 17.62 25.63
C SER A 776 22.31 16.16 25.82
N SER A 777 21.66 15.83 26.96
CA SER A 777 21.08 14.50 27.21
C SER A 777 20.09 14.08 26.12
N SER A 778 19.25 15.01 25.66
CA SER A 778 18.22 14.74 24.63
C SER A 778 18.78 14.59 23.21
N ILE A 779 19.92 15.22 22.92
CA ILE A 779 20.55 15.23 21.59
C ILE A 779 21.58 14.10 21.44
N GLY A 780 22.23 13.68 22.54
CA GLY A 780 23.37 12.78 22.54
C GLY A 780 23.12 11.44 21.83
N THR A 781 21.87 10.99 21.79
CA THR A 781 21.45 9.71 21.18
C THR A 781 21.14 9.81 19.68
N LYS A 782 21.24 11.00 19.08
CA LYS A 782 20.75 11.29 17.71
C LYS A 782 21.91 11.60 16.76
N PHE A 783 21.61 11.73 15.47
CA PHE A 783 22.58 12.00 14.41
C PHE A 783 23.46 13.24 14.69
N VAL A 784 22.93 14.21 15.42
CA VAL A 784 23.57 15.51 15.69
C VAL A 784 24.52 15.47 16.89
N SER A 785 24.87 14.30 17.43
CA SER A 785 25.78 14.16 18.58
C SER A 785 27.14 14.86 18.38
N ARG A 786 27.63 14.94 17.13
CA ARG A 786 28.88 15.66 16.80
C ARG A 786 28.79 17.17 16.94
N TRP A 787 27.60 17.74 16.77
CA TRP A 787 27.33 19.18 16.83
C TRP A 787 26.38 19.52 17.98
N SER A 788 26.42 18.72 19.06
CA SER A 788 25.52 18.86 20.21
C SER A 788 25.62 20.23 20.87
N GLU A 789 26.84 20.74 21.06
CA GLU A 789 27.08 22.06 21.68
C GLU A 789 26.40 23.19 20.91
N LEU A 790 26.57 23.22 19.58
CA LEU A 790 25.91 24.21 18.71
C LEU A 790 24.39 24.10 18.82
N MET A 791 23.84 22.89 18.76
CA MET A 791 22.39 22.70 18.84
C MET A 791 21.81 23.09 20.20
N CYS A 792 22.52 22.83 21.29
CA CYS A 792 22.09 23.26 22.62
C CYS A 792 22.08 24.79 22.72
N ASN A 793 23.11 25.47 22.20
CA ASN A 793 23.16 26.94 22.12
C ASN A 793 21.98 27.49 21.30
N LEU A 794 21.70 26.91 20.13
CA LEU A 794 20.60 27.32 19.27
C LEU A 794 19.24 27.13 19.96
N ALA A 795 19.01 25.97 20.56
CA ALA A 795 17.76 25.66 21.25
C ALA A 795 17.53 26.57 22.45
N LEU A 796 18.54 26.75 23.31
CA LEU A 796 18.45 27.59 24.50
C LEU A 796 18.20 29.05 24.13
N LYS A 797 18.95 29.58 23.15
CA LYS A 797 18.75 30.95 22.67
C LYS A 797 17.35 31.13 22.08
N ALA A 798 16.89 30.21 21.23
CA ALA A 798 15.56 30.30 20.63
C ALA A 798 14.43 30.27 21.67
N VAL A 799 14.50 29.37 22.65
CA VAL A 799 13.48 29.25 23.70
C VAL A 799 13.47 30.49 24.59
N ARG A 800 14.63 31.00 25.00
CA ARG A 800 14.71 32.25 25.78
C ARG A 800 14.14 33.45 25.02
N THR A 801 14.42 33.57 23.73
CA THR A 801 13.89 34.65 22.90
C THR A 801 12.35 34.58 22.78
N VAL A 802 11.78 33.38 22.68
CA VAL A 802 10.31 33.21 22.55
C VAL A 802 9.59 33.26 23.90
N THR A 803 10.30 33.08 25.01
CA THR A 803 9.70 33.08 26.34
C THR A 803 9.23 34.49 26.71
N HIS A 804 7.94 34.62 27.04
CA HIS A 804 7.35 35.88 27.46
C HIS A 804 6.59 35.72 28.77
N GLU A 805 6.78 36.66 29.69
CA GLU A 805 6.03 36.74 30.94
C GLU A 805 4.71 37.46 30.69
N ILE A 806 3.60 36.73 30.78
CA ILE A 806 2.28 37.33 30.85
C ILE A 806 2.06 37.64 32.33
N GLY A 807 1.76 38.90 32.64
CA GLY A 807 1.58 39.37 34.02
C GLY A 807 0.79 38.38 34.91
N ASN A 808 1.13 38.35 36.20
CA ASN A 808 0.83 37.30 37.21
C ASN A 808 1.81 36.11 37.26
N GLY A 809 3.04 36.26 36.77
CA GLY A 809 4.10 35.24 36.91
C GLY A 809 3.89 33.97 36.08
N LYS A 810 2.97 34.00 35.10
CA LYS A 810 2.77 32.90 34.15
C LYS A 810 3.62 33.13 32.91
N LYS A 811 4.62 32.28 32.71
CA LYS A 811 5.43 32.23 31.49
C LYS A 811 4.61 31.53 30.39
N GLU A 812 4.54 32.09 29.20
CA GLU A 812 3.99 31.41 28.01
C GLU A 812 5.11 31.25 26.98
N VAL A 813 5.20 30.05 26.40
CA VAL A 813 6.22 29.71 25.39
C VAL A 813 5.53 28.96 24.26
N ASP A 814 5.34 29.62 23.12
CA ASP A 814 4.81 29.02 21.89
C ASP A 814 5.90 28.93 20.82
N ILE A 815 6.65 27.81 20.86
CA ILE A 815 7.72 27.51 19.90
C ILE A 815 7.15 27.40 18.48
N LYS A 816 6.01 26.69 18.32
CA LYS A 816 5.46 26.32 17.01
C LYS A 816 5.11 27.54 16.16
N ARG A 817 4.59 28.60 16.78
CA ARG A 817 4.22 29.81 16.06
C ARG A 817 5.38 30.78 15.92
N TYR A 818 6.19 30.98 16.96
CA TYR A 818 7.11 32.11 17.03
C TYR A 818 8.59 31.78 16.78
N ALA A 819 9.01 30.52 16.94
CA ALA A 819 10.31 30.05 16.48
C ALA A 819 10.17 29.43 15.08
N ARG A 820 10.41 30.22 14.03
CA ARG A 820 10.42 29.69 12.65
C ARG A 820 11.78 29.07 12.38
N VAL A 821 11.80 27.84 11.89
CA VAL A 821 13.02 27.25 11.32
C VAL A 821 13.00 27.47 9.81
N GLU A 822 14.02 28.15 9.27
CA GLU A 822 14.24 28.22 7.83
C GLU A 822 15.42 27.35 7.43
N LYS A 823 15.15 26.38 6.54
CA LYS A 823 16.11 25.42 6.04
C LYS A 823 16.66 25.89 4.70
N VAL A 824 17.92 26.31 4.68
CA VAL A 824 18.60 26.75 3.45
C VAL A 824 19.71 25.75 3.13
N PRO A 825 19.60 24.99 2.02
CA PRO A 825 20.64 24.05 1.63
C PRO A 825 21.93 24.79 1.23
N GLY A 826 23.05 24.11 1.43
CA GLY A 826 24.39 24.65 1.21
C GLY A 826 25.00 25.25 2.49
N GLY A 827 26.30 25.53 2.43
CA GLY A 827 27.10 25.96 3.58
C GLY A 827 27.42 24.81 4.54
N GLU A 828 27.98 25.18 5.69
CA GLU A 828 28.32 24.25 6.76
C GLU A 828 27.24 24.28 7.85
N ILE A 829 27.20 23.24 8.69
CA ILE A 829 26.22 23.17 9.79
C ILE A 829 26.50 24.27 10.82
N GLU A 830 27.77 24.65 10.99
CA GLU A 830 28.24 25.70 11.90
C GLU A 830 27.76 27.11 11.50
N ASP A 831 27.37 27.32 10.23
CA ASP A 831 26.78 28.58 9.77
C ASP A 831 25.35 28.79 10.32
N SER A 832 24.77 27.78 10.98
CA SER A 832 23.43 27.85 11.54
C SER A 832 23.37 28.78 12.74
N ARG A 833 22.40 29.70 12.76
CA ARG A 833 22.27 30.73 13.80
C ARG A 833 20.83 31.10 14.11
N VAL A 834 20.57 31.47 15.36
CA VAL A 834 19.29 32.09 15.76
C VAL A 834 19.36 33.59 15.50
N LEU A 835 18.48 34.06 14.63
CA LEU A 835 18.32 35.48 14.32
C LEU A 835 17.33 36.11 15.31
N ASP A 836 17.70 37.27 15.84
CA ASP A 836 16.90 38.08 16.76
C ASP A 836 15.84 38.89 15.97
N GLY A 837 15.02 38.18 15.21
CA GLY A 837 13.98 38.72 14.34
C GLY A 837 13.47 37.73 13.28
N VAL A 838 12.98 38.23 12.15
CA VAL A 838 12.29 37.42 11.12
C VAL A 838 13.05 37.41 9.81
N MET A 839 13.24 36.22 9.23
CA MET A 839 13.78 36.04 7.88
C MET A 839 12.66 35.68 6.89
N LEU A 840 12.71 36.27 5.69
CA LEU A 840 11.73 36.04 4.62
C LEU A 840 12.41 35.67 3.31
N ASN A 841 11.82 34.75 2.56
CA ASN A 841 12.25 34.38 1.21
C ASN A 841 11.59 35.27 0.14
N LYS A 842 11.75 36.59 0.30
CA LYS A 842 11.22 37.61 -0.60
C LYS A 842 12.28 38.68 -0.85
N ASP A 843 12.31 39.14 -2.09
CA ASP A 843 13.13 40.28 -2.53
C ASP A 843 12.26 41.54 -2.65
N ILE A 844 12.91 42.70 -2.80
CA ILE A 844 12.26 43.96 -3.17
C ILE A 844 11.48 43.83 -4.48
N THR A 845 10.41 44.61 -4.60
CA THR A 845 9.59 44.62 -5.81
C THR A 845 10.26 45.35 -6.98
N HIS A 846 11.03 46.40 -6.70
CA HIS A 846 11.66 47.23 -7.73
C HIS A 846 13.18 47.37 -7.48
N PRO A 847 14.05 47.21 -8.48
CA PRO A 847 15.50 47.11 -8.30
C PRO A 847 16.16 48.38 -7.73
N LYS A 848 15.56 49.56 -7.95
CA LYS A 848 16.06 50.84 -7.40
C LYS A 848 15.64 51.12 -5.94
N MET A 849 14.83 50.25 -5.32
CA MET A 849 14.46 50.41 -3.91
C MET A 849 15.65 50.15 -2.98
N ARG A 850 15.63 50.76 -1.79
CA ARG A 850 16.69 50.62 -0.79
C ARG A 850 16.70 49.18 -0.25
N ARG A 851 17.86 48.52 -0.31
CA ARG A 851 18.07 47.15 0.20
C ARG A 851 18.49 47.09 1.66
N ARG A 852 18.96 48.22 2.23
CA ARG A 852 19.38 48.32 3.62
C ARG A 852 18.81 49.59 4.24
N ILE A 853 18.15 49.44 5.40
CA ILE A 853 17.52 50.54 6.14
C ILE A 853 17.79 50.31 7.63
N GLU A 854 18.35 51.31 8.30
CA GLU A 854 18.57 51.31 9.75
C GLU A 854 17.34 51.89 10.45
N ASN A 855 16.89 51.24 11.52
CA ASN A 855 15.67 51.56 12.27
C ASN A 855 14.43 51.76 11.36
N PRO A 856 14.05 50.76 10.54
CA PRO A 856 12.95 50.89 9.60
C PRO A 856 11.61 51.07 10.33
N ARG A 857 10.79 52.01 9.84
CA ARG A 857 9.36 52.12 10.19
C ARG A 857 8.54 51.17 9.33
N ILE A 858 7.94 50.15 9.93
CA ILE A 858 7.33 49.02 9.23
C ILE A 858 5.80 49.08 9.31
N VAL A 859 5.14 48.95 8.17
CA VAL A 859 3.68 48.83 8.05
C VAL A 859 3.30 47.47 7.48
N LEU A 860 2.32 46.80 8.12
CA LEU A 860 1.80 45.50 7.70
C LEU A 860 0.38 45.63 7.15
N LEU A 861 0.17 45.17 5.92
CA LEU A 861 -1.12 45.22 5.23
C LEU A 861 -1.57 43.82 4.77
N ASP A 862 -2.84 43.46 5.02
CA ASP A 862 -3.47 42.28 4.40
C ASP A 862 -3.92 42.61 2.97
N CYS A 863 -4.40 43.83 2.71
CA CYS A 863 -4.86 44.22 1.37
C CYS A 863 -3.74 44.28 0.30
N SER A 864 -4.10 44.03 -0.95
CA SER A 864 -3.27 44.37 -2.11
C SER A 864 -3.25 45.86 -2.41
N LEU A 865 -2.12 46.33 -2.95
CA LEU A 865 -1.94 47.65 -3.53
C LEU A 865 -2.08 47.55 -5.05
N GLU A 866 -3.29 47.25 -5.51
CA GLU A 866 -3.64 47.11 -6.92
C GLU A 866 -5.07 47.59 -7.15
N TYR A 867 -5.42 47.90 -8.40
CA TYR A 867 -6.77 48.33 -8.73
C TYR A 867 -7.81 47.30 -8.30
N LYS A 868 -8.80 47.76 -7.53
CA LYS A 868 -9.87 46.90 -7.02
C LYS A 868 -11.13 47.12 -7.84
N LYS A 869 -11.75 46.01 -8.23
CA LYS A 869 -13.12 46.05 -8.74
C LYS A 869 -14.07 46.33 -7.58
N GLY A 870 -15.19 46.99 -7.87
CA GLY A 870 -16.27 47.12 -6.90
C GLY A 870 -16.71 45.75 -6.39
N GLU A 871 -17.05 45.66 -5.10
CA GLU A 871 -17.52 44.41 -4.48
C GLU A 871 -18.88 43.96 -5.06
N SER A 872 -19.66 44.91 -5.56
CA SER A 872 -20.90 44.63 -6.31
C SER A 872 -20.60 44.26 -7.75
N GLN A 873 -21.52 43.52 -8.40
CA GLN A 873 -21.44 43.21 -9.83
C GLN A 873 -21.32 44.51 -10.64
N THR A 874 -20.09 44.82 -11.07
CA THR A 874 -19.76 46.01 -11.82
C THR A 874 -19.45 45.57 -13.25
N ASN A 875 -20.45 45.68 -14.13
CA ASN A 875 -20.24 45.47 -15.56
C ASN A 875 -19.84 46.81 -16.19
N ILE A 876 -18.65 46.87 -16.78
CA ILE A 876 -18.13 48.06 -17.45
C ILE A 876 -18.27 47.82 -18.95
N GLU A 877 -19.30 48.40 -19.55
CA GLU A 877 -19.51 48.37 -21.00
C GLU A 877 -18.83 49.58 -21.64
N ILE A 878 -17.81 49.33 -22.46
CA ILE A 878 -17.02 50.38 -23.10
C ILE A 878 -17.56 50.57 -24.52
N SER A 879 -18.28 51.67 -24.75
CA SER A 879 -18.90 51.97 -26.06
C SER A 879 -18.17 53.05 -26.84
N LYS A 880 -17.59 54.06 -26.16
CA LYS A 880 -16.81 55.13 -26.78
C LYS A 880 -15.31 54.95 -26.55
N GLU A 881 -14.50 55.46 -27.48
CA GLU A 881 -13.03 55.46 -27.34
C GLU A 881 -12.56 56.31 -26.15
N GLU A 882 -13.25 57.41 -25.83
CA GLU A 882 -12.94 58.28 -24.68
C GLU A 882 -13.09 57.57 -23.32
N ASP A 883 -13.99 56.58 -23.23
CA ASP A 883 -14.26 55.85 -21.99
C ASP A 883 -13.07 54.96 -21.57
N TRP A 884 -12.26 54.51 -22.54
CA TRP A 884 -11.01 53.78 -22.27
C TRP A 884 -10.03 54.62 -21.47
N ASN A 885 -9.82 55.89 -21.88
CA ASN A 885 -8.91 56.80 -21.19
C ASN A 885 -9.38 57.10 -19.76
N ARG A 886 -10.69 57.19 -19.55
CA ARG A 886 -11.27 57.41 -18.23
C ARG A 886 -11.01 56.23 -17.29
N ILE A 887 -11.10 54.99 -17.77
CA ILE A 887 -10.82 53.80 -16.96
C ILE A 887 -9.34 53.76 -16.55
N LEU A 888 -8.42 54.09 -17.48
CA LEU A 888 -6.99 54.17 -17.17
C LEU A 888 -6.70 55.25 -16.10
N GLN A 889 -7.35 56.42 -16.21
CA GLN A 889 -7.25 57.47 -15.18
C GLN A 889 -7.77 57.00 -13.82
N ILE A 890 -8.91 56.33 -13.77
CA ILE A 890 -9.48 55.78 -12.53
C ILE A 890 -8.53 54.74 -11.92
N GLU A 891 -7.91 53.89 -12.74
CA GLU A 891 -6.92 52.92 -12.28
C GLU A 891 -5.74 53.62 -11.59
N GLU A 892 -5.17 54.64 -12.24
CA GLU A 892 -4.07 55.43 -11.69
C GLU A 892 -4.47 56.18 -10.41
N GLU A 893 -5.65 56.81 -10.39
CA GLU A 893 -6.18 57.56 -9.25
C GLU A 893 -6.42 56.66 -8.03
N GLN A 894 -7.02 55.49 -8.21
CA GLN A 894 -7.27 54.56 -7.10
C GLN A 894 -5.96 54.01 -6.51
N VAL A 895 -5.03 53.60 -7.37
CA VAL A 895 -3.74 53.10 -6.91
C VAL A 895 -2.95 54.20 -6.20
N LYS A 896 -2.99 55.42 -6.72
CA LYS A 896 -2.37 56.58 -6.10
C LYS A 896 -3.00 56.92 -4.75
N ALA A 897 -4.32 56.92 -4.63
CA ALA A 897 -5.02 57.19 -3.36
C ALA A 897 -4.62 56.20 -2.25
N MET A 898 -4.52 54.90 -2.57
CA MET A 898 -4.02 53.91 -1.61
C MET A 898 -2.56 54.16 -1.23
N CYS A 899 -1.70 54.51 -2.19
CA CYS A 899 -0.30 54.82 -1.89
C CYS A 899 -0.16 56.09 -1.04
N ASP A 900 -0.94 57.13 -1.34
CA ASP A 900 -0.92 58.40 -0.61
C ASP A 900 -1.36 58.21 0.85
N ALA A 901 -2.35 57.34 1.11
CA ALA A 901 -2.77 56.96 2.46
C ALA A 901 -1.63 56.28 3.24
N VAL A 902 -0.87 55.38 2.61
CA VAL A 902 0.33 54.78 3.24
C VAL A 902 1.44 55.82 3.46
N LEU A 903 1.68 56.69 2.47
CA LEU A 903 2.71 57.72 2.53
C LEU A 903 2.43 58.81 3.56
N ALA A 904 1.16 59.03 3.94
CA ALA A 904 0.79 59.99 4.97
C ALA A 904 1.50 59.73 6.31
N LEU A 905 1.72 58.46 6.65
CA LEU A 905 2.41 58.06 7.89
C LEU A 905 3.94 58.08 7.78
N LYS A 906 4.48 58.30 6.56
CA LYS A 906 5.91 58.24 6.23
C LYS A 906 6.61 56.95 6.70
N PRO A 907 6.15 55.75 6.29
CA PRO A 907 6.83 54.50 6.57
C PRO A 907 8.06 54.33 5.69
N ASP A 908 9.06 53.57 6.16
CA ASP A 908 10.23 53.21 5.34
C ASP A 908 10.04 51.87 4.62
N LEU A 909 9.25 50.98 5.21
CA LEU A 909 9.00 49.63 4.72
C LEU A 909 7.51 49.30 4.77
N VAL A 910 6.97 48.82 3.66
CA VAL A 910 5.58 48.33 3.54
C VAL A 910 5.61 46.86 3.17
N ILE A 911 4.91 46.05 3.95
CA ILE A 911 4.83 44.61 3.74
C ILE A 911 3.36 44.26 3.48
N THR A 912 3.08 43.72 2.30
CA THR A 912 1.73 43.31 1.90
C THR A 912 1.60 41.79 1.83
N GLU A 913 0.50 41.25 2.34
CA GLU A 913 0.18 39.82 2.18
C GLU A 913 -0.07 39.47 0.70
N LYS A 914 -0.71 40.38 -0.05
CA LYS A 914 -1.04 40.19 -1.46
C LYS A 914 -0.03 40.89 -2.39
N GLY A 915 -0.41 41.05 -3.65
CA GLY A 915 0.39 41.72 -4.66
C GLY A 915 0.47 43.23 -4.50
N VAL A 916 1.47 43.81 -5.15
CA VAL A 916 1.67 45.26 -5.33
C VAL A 916 1.80 45.48 -6.83
N SER A 917 0.97 46.36 -7.39
CA SER A 917 0.98 46.72 -8.82
C SER A 917 2.24 47.50 -9.19
N ASP A 918 2.62 47.52 -10.46
CA ASP A 918 3.82 48.23 -10.91
C ASP A 918 3.65 49.76 -10.79
N LEU A 919 2.43 50.27 -10.95
CA LEU A 919 2.07 51.67 -10.67
C LEU A 919 2.30 52.00 -9.18
N ALA A 920 1.84 51.14 -8.27
CA ALA A 920 2.05 51.32 -6.83
C ALA A 920 3.54 51.31 -6.47
N GLN A 921 4.34 50.42 -7.08
CA GLN A 921 5.78 50.37 -6.87
C GLN A 921 6.47 51.69 -7.26
N HIS A 922 6.05 52.30 -8.36
CA HIS A 922 6.60 53.59 -8.81
C HIS A 922 6.23 54.74 -7.86
N TYR A 923 4.99 54.77 -7.34
CA TYR A 923 4.59 55.75 -6.34
C TYR A 923 5.33 55.59 -5.01
N LEU A 924 5.45 54.35 -4.51
CA LEU A 924 6.21 54.04 -3.29
C LEU A 924 7.69 54.36 -3.44
N LEU A 925 8.27 54.14 -4.62
CA LEU A 925 9.66 54.51 -4.92
C LEU A 925 9.88 56.03 -4.84
N LYS A 926 8.95 56.84 -5.36
CA LYS A 926 9.00 58.32 -5.23
C LYS A 926 8.91 58.76 -3.77
N GLY A 927 8.12 58.04 -2.97
CA GLY A 927 8.04 58.22 -1.52
C GLY A 927 9.23 57.67 -0.72
N ASN A 928 10.24 57.10 -1.39
CA ASN A 928 11.40 56.45 -0.78
C ASN A 928 11.03 55.26 0.16
N VAL A 929 9.94 54.57 -0.13
CA VAL A 929 9.44 53.43 0.64
C VAL A 929 9.79 52.13 -0.08
N THR A 930 10.35 51.17 0.65
CA THR A 930 10.60 49.81 0.14
C THR A 930 9.34 48.96 0.33
N ALA A 931 8.94 48.22 -0.70
CA ALA A 931 7.79 47.33 -0.66
C ALA A 931 8.19 45.86 -0.75
N LEU A 932 7.60 45.02 0.10
CA LEU A 932 7.61 43.57 0.00
C LEU A 932 6.20 43.08 -0.28
N ARG A 933 6.07 42.18 -1.26
CA ARG A 933 4.78 41.63 -1.69
C ARG A 933 4.71 40.12 -1.49
N ARG A 934 3.49 39.59 -1.40
CA ARG A 934 3.21 38.15 -1.30
C ARG A 934 3.85 37.49 -0.07
N VAL A 935 3.82 38.19 1.06
CA VAL A 935 4.26 37.62 2.35
C VAL A 935 3.15 36.72 2.91
N ARG A 936 3.52 35.60 3.54
CA ARG A 936 2.54 34.67 4.12
C ARG A 936 1.92 35.28 5.38
N LYS A 937 0.64 35.01 5.63
CA LYS A 937 -0.06 35.46 6.84
C LYS A 937 0.62 35.02 8.15
N SER A 938 1.13 33.79 8.19
CA SER A 938 1.87 33.29 9.36
C SER A 938 3.16 34.08 9.61
N ASP A 939 3.81 34.57 8.56
CA ASP A 939 5.00 35.41 8.67
C ASP A 939 4.62 36.83 9.09
N ASN A 940 3.52 37.39 8.58
CA ASN A 940 2.99 38.67 9.05
C ASN A 940 2.71 38.64 10.56
N ASN A 941 2.15 37.55 11.09
CA ASN A 941 1.94 37.39 12.53
C ASN A 941 3.26 37.40 13.33
N ARG A 942 4.34 36.85 12.77
CA ARG A 942 5.67 36.86 13.41
C ARG A 942 6.32 38.22 13.32
N ILE A 943 6.22 38.88 12.16
CA ILE A 943 6.74 40.23 11.95
C ILE A 943 6.03 41.19 12.91
N ALA A 944 4.69 41.12 13.01
CA ALA A 944 3.90 41.90 13.96
C ALA A 944 4.41 41.76 15.40
N ARG A 945 4.74 40.54 15.83
CA ARG A 945 5.32 40.29 17.17
C ARG A 945 6.74 40.80 17.32
N ALA A 946 7.58 40.69 16.28
CA ALA A 946 8.98 41.11 16.33
C ALA A 946 9.15 42.63 16.21
N THR A 947 8.27 43.32 15.46
CA THR A 947 8.36 44.76 15.15
C THR A 947 7.39 45.61 15.97
N GLY A 948 6.39 44.98 16.58
CA GLY A 948 5.29 45.66 17.29
C GLY A 948 4.20 46.21 16.36
N ALA A 949 4.31 46.02 15.05
CA ALA A 949 3.31 46.49 14.09
C ALA A 949 1.99 45.69 14.22
N THR A 950 0.87 46.37 14.07
CA THR A 950 -0.44 45.71 13.95
C THR A 950 -0.71 45.36 12.49
N ILE A 951 -1.46 44.28 12.26
CA ILE A 951 -1.83 43.88 10.90
C ILE A 951 -3.13 44.60 10.54
N VAL A 952 -3.07 45.47 9.53
CA VAL A 952 -4.22 46.25 9.09
C VAL A 952 -4.82 45.66 7.82
N ASN A 953 -6.15 45.51 7.80
CA ASN A 953 -6.86 44.90 6.68
C ASN A 953 -7.06 45.85 5.50
N ARG A 954 -7.33 47.14 5.77
CA ARG A 954 -7.65 48.16 4.77
C ARG A 954 -6.73 49.36 4.93
N VAL A 955 -6.25 49.92 3.82
CA VAL A 955 -5.27 51.02 3.84
C VAL A 955 -5.81 52.28 4.50
N ASP A 956 -7.11 52.53 4.39
CA ASP A 956 -7.74 53.75 4.94
C ASP A 956 -7.83 53.74 6.48
N ASP A 957 -7.73 52.56 7.09
CA ASP A 957 -7.86 52.37 8.54
C ASP A 957 -6.49 52.48 9.25
N LEU A 958 -5.45 52.85 8.51
CA LEU A 958 -4.07 52.87 8.97
C LEU A 958 -3.82 54.08 9.89
N THR A 959 -3.36 53.82 11.12
CA THR A 959 -3.06 54.86 12.12
C THR A 959 -1.58 54.86 12.51
N GLU A 960 -1.12 55.93 13.19
CA GLU A 960 0.28 56.03 13.63
C GLU A 960 0.66 54.95 14.67
N ASP A 961 -0.31 54.47 15.43
CA ASP A 961 -0.15 53.41 16.43
C ASP A 961 0.13 52.03 15.79
N ASP A 962 -0.22 51.86 14.52
CA ASP A 962 -0.05 50.60 13.78
C ASP A 962 1.38 50.41 13.25
N VAL A 963 2.21 51.46 13.28
CA VAL A 963 3.57 51.46 12.72
C VAL A 963 4.54 50.79 13.68
N GLY A 964 5.19 49.72 13.22
CA GLY A 964 6.23 49.03 13.97
C GLY A 964 7.54 49.82 14.00
N LEU A 965 8.03 50.14 15.21
CA LEU A 965 9.26 50.89 15.47
C LEU A 965 10.37 50.04 16.12
N LEU A 966 10.08 48.78 16.48
CA LEU A 966 10.98 47.97 17.30
C LEU A 966 12.11 47.28 16.51
N CYS A 967 12.09 47.38 15.18
CA CYS A 967 13.09 46.74 14.31
C CYS A 967 14.34 47.63 14.17
N GLY A 968 15.53 47.04 14.33
CA GLY A 968 16.80 47.77 14.26
C GLY A 968 17.43 47.80 12.86
N LEU A 969 17.28 46.74 12.08
CA LEU A 969 17.92 46.62 10.77
C LEU A 969 17.05 45.83 9.78
N PHE A 970 16.79 46.44 8.63
CA PHE A 970 16.31 45.76 7.43
C PHE A 970 17.47 45.62 6.44
N GLU A 971 17.72 44.39 5.99
CA GLU A 971 18.77 44.09 5.01
C GLU A 971 18.31 42.98 4.06
N ILE A 972 18.70 43.07 2.78
CA ILE A 972 18.54 41.99 1.82
C ILE A 972 19.91 41.43 1.49
N GLU A 973 20.09 40.16 1.81
CA GLU A 973 21.32 39.41 1.54
C GLU A 973 21.01 38.23 0.63
N LYS A 974 21.94 37.95 -0.29
CA LYS A 974 21.84 36.78 -1.16
C LYS A 974 22.56 35.62 -0.49
N ILE A 975 21.83 34.55 -0.18
CA ILE A 975 22.39 33.31 0.37
C ILE A 975 22.24 32.21 -0.69
N GLY A 976 23.37 31.73 -1.21
CA GLY A 976 23.37 30.82 -2.37
C GLY A 976 22.85 31.54 -3.61
N ASP A 977 21.77 31.02 -4.20
CA ASP A 977 21.13 31.60 -5.39
C ASP A 977 19.83 32.39 -5.10
N GLU A 978 19.39 32.41 -3.84
CA GLU A 978 18.14 33.06 -3.43
C GLU A 978 18.40 34.36 -2.64
N TYR A 979 17.50 35.33 -2.81
CA TYR A 979 17.48 36.56 -2.03
C TYR A 979 16.61 36.39 -0.79
N PHE A 980 17.19 36.72 0.36
CA PHE A 980 16.51 36.70 1.64
C PHE A 980 16.45 38.11 2.22
N THR A 981 15.30 38.43 2.80
CA THR A 981 15.10 39.64 3.57
C THR A 981 15.27 39.32 5.06
N PHE A 982 16.07 40.13 5.73
CA PHE A 982 16.36 40.06 7.16
C PHE A 982 15.74 41.26 7.86
N LEU A 983 14.88 40.99 8.84
CA LEU A 983 14.42 41.94 9.85
C LEU A 983 15.10 41.55 11.15
N THR A 984 16.19 42.22 11.51
CA THR A 984 17.07 41.82 12.63
C THR A 984 17.30 42.96 13.62
N LYS A 985 17.96 42.65 14.75
CA LYS A 985 18.25 43.58 15.84
C LYS A 985 16.98 44.22 16.42
N CYS A 986 15.92 43.43 16.58
CA CYS A 986 14.72 43.90 17.26
C CYS A 986 14.99 44.07 18.77
N ARG A 987 14.42 45.10 19.42
CA ARG A 987 14.69 45.39 20.84
C ARG A 987 14.12 44.34 21.79
N GLU A 988 12.91 43.85 21.49
CA GLU A 988 12.23 42.79 22.25
C GLU A 988 11.64 41.76 21.28
N PRO A 989 12.47 40.89 20.67
CA PRO A 989 12.00 39.93 19.69
C PRO A 989 11.21 38.82 20.39
N LYS A 990 9.88 38.92 20.41
CA LYS A 990 8.99 37.82 20.87
C LYS A 990 8.84 36.71 19.83
N ALA A 991 9.50 36.85 18.69
CA ALA A 991 9.56 35.88 17.61
C ALA A 991 10.97 35.88 17.01
N CYS A 992 11.46 34.69 16.67
CA CYS A 992 12.79 34.49 16.12
C CYS A 992 12.75 33.55 14.91
N THR A 993 13.76 33.68 14.05
CA THR A 993 13.99 32.74 12.95
C THR A 993 15.31 32.04 13.16
N ILE A 994 15.27 30.71 13.18
CA ILE A 994 16.44 29.85 13.26
C ILE A 994 16.83 29.51 11.83
N LEU A 995 17.98 30.02 11.39
CA LEU A 995 18.55 29.69 10.10
C LEU A 995 19.34 28.39 10.24
N LEU A 996 18.91 27.34 9.55
CA LEU A 996 19.63 26.08 9.45
C LEU A 996 20.31 25.97 8.08
N ARG A 997 21.61 25.70 8.13
CA ARG A 997 22.51 25.51 6.98
C ARG A 997 23.10 24.11 7.01
N GLY A 998 23.37 23.54 5.84
CA GLY A 998 23.83 22.17 5.76
C GLY A 998 23.94 21.64 4.33
N PRO A 999 24.71 20.56 4.13
CA PRO A 999 25.10 20.10 2.79
C PRO A 999 23.94 19.51 2.00
N SER A 1000 22.97 18.87 2.66
CA SER A 1000 21.80 18.26 2.02
C SER A 1000 20.51 18.58 2.76
N LYS A 1001 19.39 18.52 2.03
CA LYS A 1001 18.05 18.73 2.62
C LYS A 1001 17.68 17.64 3.62
N ASP A 1002 18.15 16.42 3.42
CA ASP A 1002 17.84 15.28 4.31
C ASP A 1002 18.48 15.49 5.68
N ILE A 1003 19.76 15.92 5.70
CA ILE A 1003 20.45 16.28 6.94
C ILE A 1003 19.75 17.46 7.62
N LEU A 1004 19.34 18.48 6.86
CA LEU A 1004 18.60 19.62 7.41
C LEU A 1004 17.25 19.22 8.03
N ASN A 1005 16.52 18.30 7.40
CA ASN A 1005 15.26 17.79 7.94
C ASN A 1005 15.48 17.00 9.23
N GLU A 1006 16.58 16.26 9.32
CA GLU A 1006 16.96 15.54 10.54
C GLU A 1006 17.38 16.50 11.65
N ILE A 1007 18.17 17.53 11.34
CA ILE A 1007 18.56 18.58 12.30
C ILE A 1007 17.34 19.36 12.80
N ASP A 1008 16.40 19.73 11.91
CA ASP A 1008 15.17 20.43 12.24
C ASP A 1008 14.33 19.66 13.28
N ARG A 1009 14.18 18.34 13.10
CA ARG A 1009 13.51 17.46 14.06
C ARG A 1009 14.25 17.45 15.41
N ASN A 1010 15.56 17.21 15.37
CA ASN A 1010 16.38 17.12 16.58
C ASN A 1010 16.41 18.43 17.38
N LEU A 1011 16.41 19.57 16.67
CA LEU A 1011 16.32 20.89 17.26
C LEU A 1011 14.93 21.15 17.86
N ALA A 1012 13.86 20.71 17.19
CA ALA A 1012 12.50 20.82 17.73
C ALA A 1012 12.37 20.08 19.07
N ASP A 1013 12.92 18.86 19.17
CA ASP A 1013 12.91 18.07 20.40
C ASP A 1013 13.72 18.76 21.51
N ALA A 1014 14.91 19.29 21.17
CA ALA A 1014 15.75 20.04 22.10
C ALA A 1014 15.05 21.30 22.63
N MET A 1015 14.36 22.04 21.75
CA MET A 1015 13.56 23.21 22.15
C MET A 1015 12.37 22.80 23.03
N ALA A 1016 11.72 21.68 22.74
CA ALA A 1016 10.61 21.18 23.53
C ALA A 1016 11.05 20.79 24.95
N VAL A 1017 12.20 20.12 25.08
CA VAL A 1017 12.83 19.79 26.36
C VAL A 1017 13.15 21.06 27.16
N ALA A 1018 13.81 22.05 26.54
CA ALA A 1018 14.09 23.33 27.17
C ALA A 1018 12.82 24.07 27.60
N ARG A 1019 11.76 24.05 26.78
CA ARG A 1019 10.45 24.60 27.13
C ARG A 1019 9.83 23.91 28.33
N ASN A 1020 9.90 22.58 28.41
CA ASN A 1020 9.31 21.84 29.52
C ASN A 1020 9.95 22.22 30.86
N VAL A 1021 11.28 22.45 30.89
CA VAL A 1021 11.99 22.95 32.07
C VAL A 1021 11.62 24.38 32.43
N MET A 1022 11.37 25.24 31.44
CA MET A 1022 10.91 26.62 31.66
C MET A 1022 9.54 26.69 32.36
N PHE A 1023 8.65 25.73 32.10
CA PHE A 1023 7.35 25.62 32.78
C PHE A 1023 7.45 24.93 34.14
N HIS A 1024 8.18 23.82 34.21
CA HIS A 1024 8.35 23.00 35.40
C HIS A 1024 9.84 22.77 35.66
N PRO A 1025 10.46 23.57 36.54
CA PRO A 1025 11.91 23.52 36.80
C PRO A 1025 12.28 22.36 37.74
N ARG A 1026 11.94 21.14 37.33
CA ARG A 1026 12.18 19.90 38.07
C ARG A 1026 12.62 18.79 37.13
N LEU A 1027 13.65 18.06 37.56
CA LEU A 1027 14.27 16.98 36.79
C LEU A 1027 14.14 15.65 37.52
N ALA A 1028 13.92 14.60 36.74
CA ALA A 1028 13.91 13.23 37.21
C ALA A 1028 15.13 12.47 36.65
N PRO A 1029 15.68 11.50 37.38
CA PRO A 1029 16.79 10.67 36.88
C PRO A 1029 16.31 9.80 35.70
N GLY A 1030 17.05 9.86 34.58
CA GLY A 1030 16.72 9.13 33.35
C GLY A 1030 17.12 7.65 33.39
N GLY A 1031 17.37 7.06 32.22
CA GLY A 1031 17.96 5.71 32.12
C GLY A 1031 17.14 4.58 32.74
N GLY A 1032 15.82 4.75 32.83
CA GLY A 1032 14.90 3.80 33.47
C GLY A 1032 14.90 3.83 35.01
N ALA A 1033 15.63 4.76 35.64
CA ALA A 1033 15.68 4.89 37.10
C ALA A 1033 14.31 5.28 37.67
N THR A 1034 13.69 6.31 37.11
CA THR A 1034 12.37 6.82 37.54
C THR A 1034 11.30 5.72 37.42
N GLU A 1035 11.27 5.00 36.31
CA GLU A 1035 10.30 3.93 36.04
C GLU A 1035 10.46 2.76 37.02
N MET A 1036 11.70 2.39 37.33
CA MET A 1036 11.96 1.35 38.32
C MET A 1036 11.61 1.80 39.74
N ALA A 1037 11.86 3.07 40.07
CA ALA A 1037 11.55 3.60 41.40
C ALA A 1037 10.02 3.61 41.63
N VAL A 1038 9.26 4.00 40.61
CA VAL A 1038 7.80 3.89 40.59
C VAL A 1038 7.37 2.42 40.71
N SER A 1039 7.99 1.48 39.98
CA SER A 1039 7.67 0.05 40.06
C SER A 1039 7.85 -0.52 41.47
N VAL A 1040 8.98 -0.26 42.12
CA VAL A 1040 9.29 -0.76 43.48
C VAL A 1040 8.32 -0.17 44.50
N ARG A 1041 8.06 1.14 44.44
CA ARG A 1041 7.16 1.83 45.37
C ARG A 1041 5.69 1.40 45.18
N LEU A 1042 5.20 1.32 43.94
CA LEU A 1042 3.87 0.77 43.66
C LEU A 1042 3.77 -0.68 44.12
N SER A 1043 4.80 -1.50 43.94
CA SER A 1043 4.80 -2.89 44.43
C SER A 1043 4.73 -2.98 45.97
N GLN A 1044 5.28 -2.00 46.69
CA GLN A 1044 5.15 -1.90 48.14
C GLN A 1044 3.73 -1.47 48.54
N LEU A 1045 3.20 -0.42 47.90
CA LEU A 1045 1.83 0.07 48.13
C LEU A 1045 0.77 -0.99 47.80
N ALA A 1046 1.01 -1.82 46.77
CA ALA A 1046 0.14 -2.93 46.40
C ALA A 1046 -0.09 -3.91 47.56
N LYS A 1047 0.86 -4.07 48.48
CA LYS A 1047 0.68 -4.94 49.66
C LYS A 1047 -0.36 -4.40 50.64
N GLY A 1048 -0.59 -3.08 50.67
CA GLY A 1048 -1.61 -2.43 51.48
C GLY A 1048 -2.97 -2.29 50.79
N VAL A 1049 -3.07 -2.60 49.50
CA VAL A 1049 -4.34 -2.59 48.77
C VAL A 1049 -5.05 -3.93 48.97
N GLU A 1050 -6.19 -3.92 49.66
CA GLU A 1050 -7.02 -5.09 49.86
C GLU A 1050 -8.01 -5.31 48.69
N GLY A 1051 -8.31 -6.58 48.40
CA GLY A 1051 -9.34 -6.98 47.44
C GLY A 1051 -8.86 -7.25 46.01
N VAL A 1052 -9.81 -7.40 45.09
CA VAL A 1052 -9.55 -7.84 43.69
C VAL A 1052 -8.70 -6.83 42.90
N GLN A 1053 -8.73 -5.55 43.30
CA GLN A 1053 -7.97 -4.46 42.67
C GLN A 1053 -6.45 -4.57 42.91
N GLN A 1054 -6.01 -5.38 43.87
CA GLN A 1054 -4.59 -5.58 44.17
C GLN A 1054 -3.82 -6.12 42.96
N TRP A 1055 -4.39 -7.08 42.21
CA TRP A 1055 -3.69 -7.72 41.10
C TRP A 1055 -3.49 -6.79 39.90
N PRO A 1056 -4.52 -6.06 39.41
CA PRO A 1056 -4.31 -5.07 38.36
C PRO A 1056 -3.42 -3.90 38.81
N TYR A 1057 -3.47 -3.48 40.09
CA TYR A 1057 -2.59 -2.44 40.60
C TYR A 1057 -1.11 -2.88 40.54
N ARG A 1058 -0.82 -4.11 40.98
CA ARG A 1058 0.53 -4.70 40.86
C ARG A 1058 0.95 -4.89 39.40
N ALA A 1059 0.02 -5.21 38.51
CA ALA A 1059 0.29 -5.37 37.08
C ALA A 1059 0.84 -4.08 36.43
N VAL A 1060 0.40 -2.89 36.90
CA VAL A 1060 0.97 -1.61 36.46
C VAL A 1060 2.42 -1.47 36.94
N ALA A 1061 2.72 -1.87 38.17
CA ALA A 1061 4.08 -1.84 38.70
C ALA A 1061 5.02 -2.74 37.87
N ASP A 1062 4.58 -3.95 37.51
CA ASP A 1062 5.34 -4.86 36.66
C ASP A 1062 5.52 -4.30 35.23
N ALA A 1063 4.51 -3.59 34.69
CA ALA A 1063 4.58 -2.95 33.39
C ALA A 1063 5.62 -1.82 33.31
N MET A 1064 5.84 -1.07 34.40
CA MET A 1064 6.84 0.02 34.43
C MET A 1064 8.26 -0.50 34.20
N GLU A 1065 8.54 -1.78 34.50
CA GLU A 1065 9.86 -2.37 34.30
C GLU A 1065 10.23 -2.58 32.81
N VAL A 1066 9.27 -2.43 31.88
CA VAL A 1066 9.51 -2.65 30.45
C VAL A 1066 10.49 -1.64 29.85
N ILE A 1067 10.52 -0.42 30.36
CA ILE A 1067 11.42 0.64 29.87
C ILE A 1067 12.88 0.29 30.16
N PRO A 1068 13.30 0.07 31.42
CA PRO A 1068 14.66 -0.37 31.71
C PRO A 1068 14.97 -1.74 31.07
N ARG A 1069 13.99 -2.65 30.99
CA ARG A 1069 14.16 -3.94 30.29
C ARG A 1069 14.54 -3.76 28.83
N THR A 1070 13.86 -2.84 28.14
CA THR A 1070 14.07 -2.56 26.72
C THR A 1070 15.45 -1.91 26.50
N LEU A 1071 15.86 -1.00 27.38
CA LEU A 1071 17.20 -0.39 27.32
C LEU A 1071 18.31 -1.45 27.43
N VAL A 1072 18.19 -2.40 28.38
CA VAL A 1072 19.15 -3.50 28.54
C VAL A 1072 19.18 -4.41 27.32
N GLN A 1073 18.02 -4.71 26.73
CA GLN A 1073 17.93 -5.51 25.50
C GLN A 1073 18.60 -4.82 24.32
N ASN A 1074 18.37 -3.52 24.12
CA ASN A 1074 18.97 -2.76 23.04
C ASN A 1074 20.50 -2.58 23.24
N ALA A 1075 20.98 -2.59 24.49
CA ALA A 1075 22.41 -2.64 24.83
C ALA A 1075 23.05 -4.03 24.65
N GLY A 1076 22.28 -5.08 24.35
CA GLY A 1076 22.76 -6.45 24.12
C GLY A 1076 23.13 -7.22 25.40
N GLN A 1077 22.75 -6.72 26.58
CA GLN A 1077 22.98 -7.39 27.87
C GLN A 1077 21.79 -8.29 28.25
N SER A 1078 22.00 -9.20 29.21
CA SER A 1078 20.92 -10.06 29.70
C SER A 1078 19.95 -9.28 30.60
N PRO A 1079 18.67 -9.08 30.20
CA PRO A 1079 17.72 -8.27 30.96
C PRO A 1079 17.39 -8.85 32.33
N VAL A 1080 17.38 -10.19 32.46
CA VAL A 1080 16.99 -10.87 33.70
C VAL A 1080 17.96 -10.55 34.84
N ARG A 1081 19.27 -10.61 34.56
CA ARG A 1081 20.31 -10.37 35.56
C ARG A 1081 20.34 -8.90 35.99
N VAL A 1082 20.44 -7.99 35.02
CA VAL A 1082 20.60 -6.55 35.28
C VAL A 1082 19.36 -5.97 35.98
N LEU A 1083 18.14 -6.37 35.59
CA LEU A 1083 16.93 -5.90 36.28
C LEU A 1083 16.82 -6.41 37.71
N THR A 1084 17.25 -7.65 37.98
CA THR A 1084 17.23 -8.20 39.34
C THR A 1084 18.19 -7.43 40.24
N GLU A 1085 19.38 -7.13 39.74
CA GLU A 1085 20.37 -6.29 40.45
C GLU A 1085 19.87 -4.84 40.62
N LEU A 1086 19.22 -4.26 39.61
CA LEU A 1086 18.64 -2.91 39.69
C LEU A 1086 17.54 -2.82 40.75
N ARG A 1087 16.63 -3.81 40.78
CA ARG A 1087 15.52 -3.88 41.74
C ARG A 1087 16.04 -4.00 43.17
N ALA A 1088 17.11 -4.75 43.39
CA ALA A 1088 17.76 -4.87 44.69
C ALA A 1088 18.30 -3.52 45.18
N LYS A 1089 19.07 -2.81 44.33
CA LYS A 1089 19.62 -1.48 44.66
C LYS A 1089 18.57 -0.43 44.94
N GLN A 1090 17.46 -0.45 44.20
CA GLN A 1090 16.36 0.49 44.46
C GLN A 1090 15.55 0.15 45.71
N ALA A 1091 15.42 -1.13 46.06
CA ALA A 1091 14.83 -1.53 47.32
C ALA A 1091 15.65 -1.07 48.54
N GLU A 1092 16.97 -0.93 48.39
CA GLU A 1092 17.89 -0.37 49.39
C GLU A 1092 17.82 1.17 49.52
N GLY A 1093 17.01 1.85 48.68
CA GLY A 1093 16.80 3.30 48.72
C GLY A 1093 17.53 4.09 47.64
N GLY A 1094 18.20 3.43 46.69
CA GLY A 1094 18.90 4.08 45.58
C GLY A 1094 17.98 4.51 44.43
N SER A 1095 17.08 5.48 44.64
CA SER A 1095 16.10 5.93 43.63
C SER A 1095 16.72 6.51 42.35
N SER A 1096 17.98 6.94 42.38
CA SER A 1096 18.71 7.49 41.24
C SER A 1096 19.47 6.45 40.41
N TRP A 1097 19.54 5.19 40.86
CA TRP A 1097 20.19 4.13 40.09
C TRP A 1097 19.37 3.76 38.86
N GLY A 1098 20.04 3.71 37.71
CA GLY A 1098 19.46 3.32 36.43
C GLY A 1098 20.41 2.46 35.61
N ILE A 1099 20.12 2.34 34.32
CA ILE A 1099 20.94 1.62 33.35
C ILE A 1099 21.62 2.61 32.41
N ASP A 1100 22.94 2.47 32.26
CA ASP A 1100 23.65 3.12 31.16
C ASP A 1100 23.26 2.46 29.84
N GLY A 1101 22.70 3.25 28.92
CA GLY A 1101 22.22 2.75 27.64
C GLY A 1101 23.34 2.35 26.67
N GLU A 1102 24.59 2.74 26.91
CA GLU A 1102 25.72 2.32 26.06
C GLU A 1102 26.34 1.00 26.48
N THR A 1103 26.67 0.86 27.77
CA THR A 1103 27.31 -0.35 28.29
C THR A 1103 26.33 -1.40 28.80
N GLY A 1104 25.09 -1.01 29.11
CA GLY A 1104 24.06 -1.85 29.73
C GLY A 1104 24.35 -2.19 31.19
N LYS A 1105 25.24 -1.45 31.86
CA LYS A 1105 25.59 -1.63 33.28
C LYS A 1105 24.77 -0.70 34.18
N LEU A 1106 24.74 -1.03 35.47
CA LEU A 1106 24.09 -0.23 36.50
C LEU A 1106 24.97 0.94 36.91
N VAL A 1107 24.46 2.15 36.78
CA VAL A 1107 25.14 3.39 37.18
C VAL A 1107 24.16 4.31 37.92
N ASP A 1108 24.69 5.18 38.77
CA ASP A 1108 23.90 6.25 39.36
C ASP A 1108 23.71 7.37 38.34
N MET A 1109 22.46 7.65 37.96
CA MET A 1109 22.13 8.66 36.96
C MET A 1109 22.45 10.07 37.43
N LYS A 1110 22.49 10.29 38.75
CA LYS A 1110 22.86 11.58 39.33
C LYS A 1110 24.33 11.91 39.12
N GLU A 1111 25.20 10.93 39.30
CA GLU A 1111 26.66 11.07 39.07
C GLU A 1111 26.98 11.05 37.58
N TYR A 1112 26.30 10.20 36.81
CA TYR A 1112 26.50 10.09 35.37
C TYR A 1112 25.96 11.30 34.60
N GLY A 1113 25.02 12.06 35.20
CA GLY A 1113 24.51 13.32 34.66
C GLY A 1113 23.40 13.17 33.62
N VAL A 1114 22.66 12.04 33.63
CA VAL A 1114 21.55 11.81 32.71
C VAL A 1114 20.23 12.16 33.37
N TRP A 1115 19.68 13.29 32.95
CA TRP A 1115 18.44 13.86 33.47
C TRP A 1115 17.37 13.97 32.40
N GLU A 1116 16.12 13.81 32.81
CA GLU A 1116 14.95 14.05 31.98
C GLU A 1116 14.00 15.04 32.69
N PRO A 1117 13.29 15.92 31.97
CA PRO A 1117 12.30 16.79 32.58
C PRO A 1117 11.16 15.98 33.23
N GLU A 1118 10.75 16.38 34.43
CA GLU A 1118 9.65 15.73 35.15
C GLU A 1118 8.35 15.72 34.32
N ALA A 1119 8.06 16.83 33.62
CA ALA A 1119 6.87 16.97 32.79
C ALA A 1119 6.75 15.86 31.72
N VAL A 1120 7.87 15.40 31.15
CA VAL A 1120 7.87 14.32 30.14
C VAL A 1120 7.46 13.00 30.79
N LYS A 1121 8.01 12.67 31.98
CA LYS A 1121 7.70 11.44 32.71
C LYS A 1121 6.25 11.42 33.20
N LEU A 1122 5.79 12.52 33.79
CA LEU A 1122 4.41 12.68 34.27
C LEU A 1122 3.42 12.51 33.12
N GLN A 1123 3.64 13.23 32.02
CA GLN A 1123 2.74 13.15 30.87
C GLN A 1123 2.78 11.76 30.25
N SER A 1124 3.96 11.13 30.16
CA SER A 1124 4.11 9.81 29.55
C SER A 1124 3.31 8.72 30.28
N ILE A 1125 3.43 8.67 31.62
CA ILE A 1125 2.71 7.70 32.44
C ILE A 1125 1.20 7.99 32.43
N LYS A 1126 0.83 9.27 32.47
CA LYS A 1126 -0.57 9.70 32.45
C LYS A 1126 -1.26 9.30 31.14
N THR A 1127 -0.68 9.67 30.01
CA THR A 1127 -1.26 9.39 28.69
C THR A 1127 -1.27 7.89 28.37
N ALA A 1128 -0.24 7.14 28.77
CA ALA A 1128 -0.18 5.70 28.59
C ALA A 1128 -1.30 4.97 29.34
N ILE A 1129 -1.49 5.26 30.64
CA ILE A 1129 -2.53 4.61 31.45
C ILE A 1129 -3.93 5.06 31.00
N GLU A 1130 -4.14 6.34 30.68
CA GLU A 1130 -5.43 6.84 30.18
C GLU A 1130 -5.81 6.18 28.85
N SER A 1131 -4.87 6.02 27.93
CA SER A 1131 -5.08 5.33 26.67
C SER A 1131 -5.38 3.84 26.87
N ALA A 1132 -4.63 3.15 27.74
CA ALA A 1132 -4.92 1.76 28.09
C ALA A 1132 -6.34 1.62 28.67
N CYS A 1133 -6.77 2.55 29.53
CA CYS A 1133 -8.12 2.59 30.05
C CYS A 1133 -9.18 2.81 28.96
N LEU A 1134 -8.90 3.65 27.96
CA LEU A 1134 -9.80 3.89 26.84
C LEU A 1134 -9.96 2.63 25.97
N LEU A 1135 -8.88 1.93 25.66
CA LEU A 1135 -8.91 0.71 24.85
C LEU A 1135 -9.60 -0.47 25.57
N LEU A 1136 -9.43 -0.60 26.90
CA LEU A 1136 -10.14 -1.60 27.69
C LEU A 1136 -11.66 -1.37 27.79
N ARG A 1137 -12.11 -0.12 27.62
CA ARG A 1137 -13.55 0.22 27.61
C ARG A 1137 -14.26 -0.22 26.34
N VAL A 1138 -13.53 -0.48 25.26
CA VAL A 1138 -14.12 -0.90 23.98
C VAL A 1138 -14.35 -2.40 24.03
N ASP A 1139 -15.61 -2.80 24.14
CA ASP A 1139 -16.07 -4.19 24.17
C ASP A 1139 -16.66 -4.65 22.83
N ASP A 1140 -16.86 -3.74 21.87
CA ASP A 1140 -17.46 -4.04 20.58
C ASP A 1140 -16.88 -3.17 19.46
N ILE A 1141 -16.60 -3.78 18.31
CA ILE A 1141 -16.10 -3.07 17.12
C ILE A 1141 -17.17 -3.17 16.03
N CYS A 1142 -17.91 -2.07 15.85
CA CYS A 1142 -18.92 -1.93 14.81
C CYS A 1142 -18.34 -1.24 13.58
N SER A 1143 -18.23 -1.95 12.46
CA SER A 1143 -17.83 -1.36 11.18
C SER A 1143 -19.03 -0.70 10.50
N ALA A 1144 -19.22 0.61 10.70
CA ALA A 1144 -20.19 1.36 9.91
C ALA A 1144 -19.46 2.11 8.79
N LYS A 1145 -19.82 1.84 7.54
CA LYS A 1145 -19.36 2.70 6.43
C LYS A 1145 -19.96 4.08 6.64
N ALA A 1146 -19.09 5.09 6.79
CA ALA A 1146 -19.53 6.48 6.84
C ALA A 1146 -20.39 6.76 5.60
N ALA A 1147 -21.69 6.97 5.80
CA ALA A 1147 -22.53 7.52 4.76
C ALA A 1147 -21.89 8.85 4.36
N ARG A 1148 -21.59 9.03 3.06
CA ARG A 1148 -21.13 10.33 2.56
C ARG A 1148 -22.11 11.37 3.08
N MET A 1149 -21.67 12.23 4.01
CA MET A 1149 -22.40 13.46 4.29
C MET A 1149 -22.53 14.15 2.94
N GLY A 1150 -23.76 14.23 2.42
CA GLY A 1150 -24.07 15.18 1.38
C GLY A 1150 -23.66 16.54 1.93
N GLY A 1151 -22.57 17.09 1.40
CA GLY A 1151 -22.25 18.49 1.62
C GLY A 1151 -23.49 19.32 1.29
N PRO A 1152 -23.74 20.44 1.99
CA PRO A 1152 -24.85 21.31 1.66
C PRO A 1152 -24.79 21.60 0.16
N GLY A 1153 -25.88 21.27 -0.53
CA GLY A 1153 -25.98 21.37 -1.98
C GLY A 1153 -25.56 22.76 -2.42
N GLY A 1154 -24.39 22.85 -3.04
CA GLY A 1154 -24.02 23.98 -3.86
C GLY A 1154 -25.02 24.03 -4.99
N GLY A 1155 -26.01 24.91 -4.85
CA GLY A 1155 -26.85 25.35 -5.94
C GLY A 1155 -25.96 26.02 -6.98
N GLY A 1156 -25.48 25.23 -7.94
CA GLY A 1156 -25.01 25.72 -9.22
C GLY A 1156 -26.21 26.17 -10.02
N GLY A 1157 -26.69 27.38 -9.74
CA GLY A 1157 -27.37 28.19 -10.74
C GLY A 1157 -26.32 28.67 -11.72
N GLY A 1158 -26.26 28.00 -12.87
CA GLY A 1158 -25.68 28.58 -14.07
C GLY A 1158 -26.82 29.23 -14.86
N GLU A 1159 -26.92 30.55 -14.77
CA GLU A 1159 -27.37 31.41 -15.85
C GLU A 1159 -26.38 32.58 -15.92
N GLU A 1160 -25.79 32.70 -17.11
CA GLU A 1160 -24.75 33.62 -17.65
C GLU A 1160 -23.29 33.44 -17.19
#